data_AF-A0A7X3XPJ8-F1
#
_entry.id   AF-A0A7X3XPJ8-F1
#
_cell.length_a   1.000
_cell.length_b   1.000
_cell.length_c   1.000
_cell.angle_alpha   90.00
_cell.angle_beta   90.00
_cell.angle_gamma   90.00
#
_symmetry.space_group_name_H-M   'P 1'
#
loop_
_entity.id
_entity.type
_entity.pdbx_description
1 polymer ?
#
loop_
_entity_poly.entity_id
_entity_poly.type
_entity_poly.pdbx_seq_one_letter_code
_entity_poly.pdbx_strand_id
1 'polypeptide(L)'
;MEYQGLIALFVIAALVLASELSSVTAGEIGGLSTQAACGLVGQWNFDDGTGTDLSGNGNHAVLGGAKIYSLGEGHACIETVSKTEPLRIPVSENSPLAMSRGTICFWMNTISDRSNILRYNNDAVELNTYRGCFQVRFRGEKDFEYWEGILDYDWPKYDMREWAFYPHVKATIGDSEWHLFAVAYDHEAKQIVGWRDGEQIATIDLSTVDTEPLRREGLTEIHTDEDFVGFLDDLRIYDKPLTDAEIRQIYDETKAVYAGRRDTNPTERRHNTYKYQEIDRTLYKAWLQFNPLDTAQRSQDLFRTVVAEGANSTVQTAASELAQAAESMFGFKPSVSETATVAGPRVILGTVETSNWIREHAEDLQLDRIEGDGFVIKAMEGAVVVAGGIPAGVIFGTFDLMRRLQIGQDPLTLDVLENPQVPIRMVAHWSYFRGLLGDRWRGGGRDDSIFSWEELRTGDTKRIRDWVRMLASCGWNALCPSEINWHYRNNFLDHLDEVEKLADICRDYGIKLYWSPNYLLALDPKTAETLYARVPDFGGYMMKLGSEKQNGDPRPPMTNRIADTLKPHGGKVLVRAFVYGNLRYTPEPYRNLIPYDLFAHEDGNFRDNVVIVPKGSPMDWDLWAPIPALDGAIRKNLYGSELVIDKSWPVSWVKKWKWWFEQDTYRNGPGSLNKFSVDCIMGVSMISPSPAWTDCPLNAVNYYGLGRLSWNPDLTVDEIYTEWIQQTFGGDPEVVRTIKTILMMLEEVTRKSYNYRGYRGIWFDSSDPGMTENKTPYVVNERGIGVITPALGERVLAQYAPGLREIYGDPLRGEAHLAAFHFTAHDHRLSIGRTLIQDIYANMEEAVEMAAQAAELWKTLEGQVDAHRYEYTLETLVDYVASVRSMTLKKWVTNLEKYTGRKREETLAALTAAALAEVGTFNVRHFGAIADGTSDDAGAINEAITDCHAAGGGTVFVPSGVYATGSIHLKSNVTLAVDEGAVLKFVFPNADAALLVGEDLENVKIYGPGTLDGAGNTCIALKRTKNVEIRNLKVYRGSDSAILSEHCDGTLIDNVDIRTDNDGLTLSESHNLTVTNCRIDTGHREYGRPIGGGEAIKVKNEPRLPENITVQDCFLTHP
;
A
#
# COMPACT_ATOMS: atom_id res chain seq x y z
N MET A 1 -15.10 44.32 57.48
CA MET A 1 -15.30 45.70 57.94
C MET A 1 -14.77 46.62 56.86
N GLU A 2 -15.46 46.67 55.73
CA GLU A 2 -16.78 47.31 55.51
C GLU A 2 -16.58 48.72 54.99
N TYR A 3 -16.84 48.91 53.70
CA TYR A 3 -18.18 49.15 53.15
C TYR A 3 -18.55 50.62 53.36
N GLN A 4 -19.25 51.17 52.36
CA GLN A 4 -19.70 52.55 52.26
C GLN A 4 -18.73 53.52 51.61
N GLY A 5 -18.53 53.34 50.29
CA GLY A 5 -17.95 54.39 49.45
C GLY A 5 -18.30 54.28 47.97
N LEU A 6 -18.51 53.07 47.43
CA LEU A 6 -18.83 52.88 46.00
C LEU A 6 -20.31 52.57 45.70
N ILE A 7 -21.20 52.78 46.67
CA ILE A 7 -22.66 52.54 46.52
C ILE A 7 -23.41 53.68 45.80
N ALA A 8 -22.78 54.84 45.55
CA ALA A 8 -23.50 56.01 45.04
C ALA A 8 -23.68 56.07 43.50
N LEU A 9 -22.96 55.27 42.71
CA LEU A 9 -23.10 55.26 41.24
C LEU A 9 -24.02 54.16 40.70
N PHE A 10 -24.32 53.13 41.51
CA PHE A 10 -25.20 52.01 41.11
C PHE A 10 -26.69 52.24 41.41
N VAL A 11 -27.05 53.27 42.18
CA VAL A 11 -28.44 53.49 42.66
C VAL A 11 -29.22 54.50 41.80
N ILE A 12 -28.57 55.31 40.96
CA ILE A 12 -29.26 56.34 40.15
C ILE A 12 -29.79 55.80 38.80
N ALA A 13 -29.25 54.70 38.27
CA ALA A 13 -29.82 54.05 37.08
C ALA A 13 -31.00 53.11 37.42
N ALA A 14 -31.13 52.65 38.67
CA ALA A 14 -32.15 51.70 39.12
C ALA A 14 -33.48 52.35 39.57
N LEU A 15 -33.60 53.68 39.55
CA LEU A 15 -34.77 54.40 40.09
C LEU A 15 -35.61 55.15 39.04
N VAL A 16 -35.30 55.03 37.74
CA VAL A 16 -36.13 55.62 36.66
C VAL A 16 -37.15 54.64 36.06
N LEU A 17 -37.09 53.35 36.41
CA LEU A 17 -38.05 52.35 35.91
C LEU A 17 -38.97 51.76 37.00
N ALA A 18 -38.89 52.27 38.22
CA ALA A 18 -39.73 51.88 39.35
C ALA A 18 -40.66 53.02 39.78
N SER A 19 -41.42 53.58 38.83
CA SER A 19 -42.66 54.29 39.13
C SER A 19 -43.80 53.57 38.40
N GLU A 20 -44.80 53.19 39.17
CA GLU A 20 -46.08 52.62 38.75
C GLU A 20 -46.19 51.09 38.72
N LEU A 21 -45.66 50.46 39.78
CA LEU A 21 -46.28 49.28 40.38
C LEU A 21 -47.05 49.71 41.62
N SER A 22 -48.37 49.90 41.49
CA SER A 22 -49.30 49.70 42.60
C SER A 22 -50.66 49.20 42.08
N SER A 23 -50.84 47.89 42.28
CA SER A 23 -52.09 47.23 42.70
C SER A 23 -53.36 47.43 41.88
N VAL A 24 -53.74 46.40 41.10
CA VAL A 24 -55.10 45.85 41.13
C VAL A 24 -55.02 44.31 41.01
N THR A 25 -55.71 43.63 41.92
CA THR A 25 -55.80 42.19 42.09
C THR A 25 -56.81 41.52 41.17
N ALA A 26 -56.52 40.24 40.88
CA ALA A 26 -57.44 39.12 40.66
C ALA A 26 -58.40 39.16 39.45
N GLY A 27 -58.05 38.34 38.46
CA GLY A 27 -59.01 37.44 37.81
C GLY A 27 -59.68 37.95 36.55
N GLU A 28 -59.02 37.77 35.40
CA GLU A 28 -59.66 37.17 34.24
C GLU A 28 -58.59 36.56 33.32
N ILE A 29 -58.87 35.32 32.94
CA ILE A 29 -58.03 34.35 32.24
C ILE A 29 -58.10 34.65 30.75
N GLY A 30 -56.95 34.70 30.05
CA GLY A 30 -56.95 34.63 28.59
C GLY A 30 -55.73 35.26 27.91
N GLY A 31 -54.76 34.41 27.54
CA GLY A 31 -53.96 34.61 26.33
C GLY A 31 -52.83 35.63 26.39
N LEU A 32 -51.68 35.22 26.92
CA LEU A 32 -50.39 35.67 26.41
C LEU A 32 -49.72 34.45 25.77
N SER A 33 -50.09 34.18 24.52
CA SER A 33 -49.33 33.28 23.66
C SER A 33 -47.95 33.88 23.43
N THR A 34 -46.93 33.11 23.79
CA THR A 34 -45.57 33.25 23.31
C THR A 34 -45.59 33.50 21.80
N GLN A 35 -44.75 34.43 21.36
CA GLN A 35 -44.45 34.66 19.96
C GLN A 35 -44.05 33.30 19.36
N ALA A 36 -44.96 32.67 18.61
CA ALA A 36 -44.67 31.43 17.90
C ALA A 36 -43.40 31.66 17.09
N ALA A 37 -42.34 30.91 17.37
CA ALA A 37 -41.12 30.91 16.57
C ALA A 37 -41.57 30.62 15.13
N CYS A 38 -41.52 31.64 14.27
CA CYS A 38 -42.14 31.60 12.95
C CYS A 38 -41.49 30.47 12.14
N GLY A 39 -42.24 29.36 11.98
CA GLY A 39 -41.86 28.16 11.24
C GLY A 39 -41.46 26.91 12.04
N LEU A 40 -41.48 26.91 13.39
CA LEU A 40 -41.18 25.69 14.18
C LEU A 40 -42.34 24.67 14.10
N VAL A 41 -42.05 23.45 13.63
CA VAL A 41 -43.05 22.40 13.39
C VAL A 41 -42.84 21.11 14.19
N GLY A 42 -41.69 20.97 14.87
CA GLY A 42 -41.43 19.90 15.83
C GLY A 42 -40.31 20.30 16.80
N GLN A 43 -40.48 20.00 18.08
CA GLN A 43 -39.43 20.21 19.10
C GLN A 43 -39.47 19.12 20.18
N TRP A 44 -38.33 18.49 20.47
CA TRP A 44 -38.18 17.48 21.51
C TRP A 44 -36.87 17.70 22.29
N ASN A 45 -36.98 18.06 23.57
CA ASN A 45 -35.83 18.28 24.47
C ASN A 45 -35.63 17.17 25.52
N PHE A 46 -36.50 16.15 25.53
CA PHE A 46 -36.42 14.94 26.37
C PHE A 46 -36.28 15.13 27.90
N ASP A 47 -36.28 16.36 28.41
CA ASP A 47 -36.10 16.73 29.82
C ASP A 47 -37.15 16.10 30.76
N ASP A 48 -38.37 15.88 30.25
CA ASP A 48 -39.45 15.23 31.01
C ASP A 48 -39.39 13.68 30.98
N GLY A 49 -38.37 13.13 30.32
CA GLY A 49 -38.18 11.70 30.13
C GLY A 49 -39.09 11.07 29.09
N THR A 50 -39.75 11.88 28.25
CA THR A 50 -40.70 11.42 27.22
C THR A 50 -40.36 12.00 25.84
N GLY A 51 -41.01 11.49 24.80
CA GLY A 51 -40.95 12.04 23.43
C GLY A 51 -41.98 13.13 23.17
N THR A 52 -42.31 13.98 24.15
CA THR A 52 -43.35 14.99 23.99
C THR A 52 -42.95 16.08 23.00
N ASP A 53 -43.81 16.40 22.03
CA ASP A 53 -43.61 17.51 21.09
C ASP A 53 -43.99 18.85 21.73
N LEU A 54 -42.99 19.73 21.86
CA LEU A 54 -43.13 21.07 22.45
C LEU A 54 -43.46 22.15 21.42
N SER A 55 -43.50 21.83 20.12
CA SER A 55 -43.88 22.80 19.07
C SER A 55 -45.37 23.14 19.07
N GLY A 56 -46.19 22.29 19.69
CA GLY A 56 -47.65 22.41 19.70
C GLY A 56 -48.37 21.74 18.53
N ASN A 57 -47.65 20.99 17.67
CA ASN A 57 -48.23 20.27 16.52
C ASN A 57 -48.64 18.81 16.83
N GLY A 58 -48.29 18.29 18.00
CA GLY A 58 -48.72 16.97 18.48
C GLY A 58 -47.93 15.80 17.86
N ASN A 59 -46.74 16.06 17.32
CA ASN A 59 -45.87 15.06 16.70
C ASN A 59 -45.08 14.26 17.75
N HIS A 60 -45.77 13.60 18.70
CA HIS A 60 -45.10 12.89 19.79
C HIS A 60 -44.20 11.75 19.29
N ALA A 61 -42.95 11.72 19.74
CA ALA A 61 -41.98 10.69 19.43
C ALA A 61 -42.14 9.46 20.33
N VAL A 62 -41.85 8.28 19.78
CA VAL A 62 -41.78 7.00 20.47
C VAL A 62 -40.31 6.64 20.65
N LEU A 63 -39.83 6.59 21.89
CA LEU A 63 -38.38 6.44 22.18
C LEU A 63 -37.81 5.05 21.86
N GLY A 64 -38.66 4.04 21.63
CA GLY A 64 -38.23 2.71 21.16
C GLY A 64 -37.09 2.09 21.99
N GLY A 65 -37.08 2.19 23.32
CA GLY A 65 -36.00 1.59 24.11
C GLY A 65 -34.72 2.42 24.27
N ALA A 66 -34.63 3.62 23.70
CA ALA A 66 -33.64 4.61 24.11
C ALA A 66 -33.75 4.91 25.63
N LYS A 67 -32.62 5.10 26.30
CA LYS A 67 -32.57 5.41 27.73
C LYS A 67 -32.60 6.92 27.94
N ILE A 68 -33.21 7.38 29.01
CA ILE A 68 -33.10 8.78 29.42
C ILE A 68 -31.83 8.95 30.24
N TYR A 69 -30.94 9.82 29.78
CA TYR A 69 -29.68 10.15 30.45
C TYR A 69 -29.75 11.56 31.04
N SER A 70 -29.51 11.68 32.35
CA SER A 70 -29.58 12.98 33.03
C SER A 70 -28.33 13.81 32.74
N LEU A 71 -28.54 15.03 32.28
CA LEU A 71 -27.49 16.05 32.13
C LEU A 71 -27.29 16.85 33.43
N GLY A 72 -28.13 16.65 34.45
CA GLY A 72 -28.13 17.42 35.69
C GLY A 72 -29.03 18.67 35.62
N GLU A 73 -29.31 19.27 36.77
CA GLU A 73 -30.11 20.51 36.90
C GLU A 73 -31.51 20.47 36.27
N GLY A 74 -32.11 19.28 36.15
CA GLY A 74 -33.43 19.10 35.54
C GLY A 74 -33.41 18.88 34.03
N HIS A 75 -32.22 18.77 33.43
CA HIS A 75 -32.03 18.46 32.02
C HIS A 75 -31.78 16.96 31.78
N ALA A 76 -32.28 16.45 30.66
CA ALA A 76 -32.07 15.07 30.24
C ALA A 76 -32.11 14.93 28.72
N CYS A 77 -31.36 13.95 28.21
CA CYS A 77 -31.29 13.63 26.79
C CYS A 77 -31.61 12.15 26.56
N ILE A 78 -31.72 11.73 25.29
CA ILE A 78 -31.77 10.31 24.95
C ILE A 78 -30.36 9.75 24.78
N GLU A 79 -30.10 8.59 25.39
CA GLU A 79 -28.92 7.75 25.20
C GLU A 79 -29.30 6.51 24.38
N THR A 80 -28.51 6.23 23.35
CA THR A 80 -28.66 5.06 22.49
C THR A 80 -27.40 4.19 22.54
N VAL A 81 -27.59 2.88 22.48
CA VAL A 81 -26.51 1.87 22.37
C VAL A 81 -26.80 0.95 21.18
N SER A 82 -25.78 0.26 20.65
CA SER A 82 -25.96 -0.58 19.46
C SER A 82 -27.03 -1.65 19.70
N LYS A 83 -27.86 -1.90 18.67
CA LYS A 83 -29.01 -2.83 18.69
C LYS A 83 -30.14 -2.42 19.63
N THR A 84 -30.25 -1.13 19.96
CA THR A 84 -31.44 -0.60 20.63
C THR A 84 -32.53 -0.37 19.59
N GLU A 85 -33.80 -0.55 19.97
CA GLU A 85 -34.90 -0.16 19.09
C GLU A 85 -34.79 1.37 18.77
N PRO A 86 -35.13 1.80 17.55
CA PRO A 86 -35.00 3.22 17.19
C PRO A 86 -36.01 4.15 17.85
N LEU A 87 -35.62 5.40 18.08
CA LEU A 87 -36.55 6.52 18.23
C LEU A 87 -37.35 6.65 16.93
N ARG A 88 -38.68 6.78 17.02
CA ARG A 88 -39.58 6.96 15.87
C ARG A 88 -40.50 8.15 16.10
N ILE A 89 -40.61 9.02 15.10
CA ILE A 89 -41.59 10.11 15.05
C ILE A 89 -42.60 9.72 13.97
N PRO A 90 -43.83 9.31 14.34
CA PRO A 90 -44.87 9.01 13.37
C PRO A 90 -45.23 10.26 12.56
N VAL A 91 -45.24 10.16 11.25
CA VAL A 91 -45.56 11.27 10.34
C VAL A 91 -46.50 10.80 9.22
N SER A 92 -46.98 11.75 8.42
CA SER A 92 -47.69 11.45 7.17
C SER A 92 -47.18 12.37 6.07
N GLU A 93 -47.42 12.01 4.81
CA GLU A 93 -47.06 12.82 3.64
C GLU A 93 -47.67 14.24 3.63
N ASN A 94 -48.73 14.46 4.41
CA ASN A 94 -49.40 15.76 4.56
C ASN A 94 -49.01 16.49 5.86
N SER A 95 -48.13 15.90 6.68
CA SER A 95 -47.62 16.54 7.90
C SER A 95 -46.70 17.71 7.53
N PRO A 96 -46.65 18.80 8.34
CA PRO A 96 -45.61 19.83 8.22
C PRO A 96 -44.17 19.29 8.30
N LEU A 97 -43.98 18.08 8.87
CA LEU A 97 -42.70 17.38 8.90
C LEU A 97 -42.32 16.76 7.54
N ALA A 98 -43.26 16.64 6.58
CA ALA A 98 -43.00 16.24 5.20
C ALA A 98 -42.46 17.42 4.39
N MET A 99 -41.24 17.83 4.72
CA MET A 99 -40.66 19.09 4.26
C MET A 99 -40.17 19.00 2.81
N SER A 100 -40.50 20.00 1.99
CA SER A 100 -39.82 20.28 0.71
C SER A 100 -38.71 21.32 0.86
N ARG A 101 -38.69 22.02 1.99
CA ARG A 101 -37.77 23.08 2.37
C ARG A 101 -37.80 23.19 3.89
N GLY A 102 -36.66 23.41 4.53
CA GLY A 102 -36.61 23.77 5.94
C GLY A 102 -35.33 23.38 6.67
N THR A 103 -35.34 23.48 8.00
CA THR A 103 -34.14 23.30 8.84
C THR A 103 -34.36 22.25 9.91
N ILE A 104 -33.40 21.34 10.06
CA ILE A 104 -33.31 20.40 11.18
C ILE A 104 -32.12 20.82 12.04
N CYS A 105 -32.30 20.93 13.36
CA CYS A 105 -31.26 21.33 14.30
C CYS A 105 -31.35 20.48 15.58
N PHE A 106 -30.22 20.06 16.15
CA PHE A 106 -30.20 19.27 17.38
C PHE A 106 -28.83 19.34 18.08
N TRP A 107 -28.84 19.10 19.38
CA TRP A 107 -27.62 18.85 20.16
C TRP A 107 -27.27 17.37 20.15
N MET A 108 -25.97 17.09 20.11
CA MET A 108 -25.49 15.73 19.96
C MET A 108 -24.13 15.53 20.61
N ASN A 109 -23.94 14.39 21.26
CA ASN A 109 -22.64 13.95 21.78
C ASN A 109 -22.41 12.47 21.50
N THR A 110 -21.18 12.13 21.12
CA THR A 110 -20.65 10.80 20.81
C THR A 110 -21.41 10.10 19.67
N ILE A 111 -20.74 9.79 18.56
CA ILE A 111 -21.29 8.85 17.55
C ILE A 111 -20.23 7.86 17.11
N SER A 112 -20.67 6.73 16.56
CA SER A 112 -19.81 5.88 15.76
C SER A 112 -19.24 6.65 14.57
N ASP A 113 -18.15 6.14 14.02
CA ASP A 113 -17.57 6.60 12.78
C ASP A 113 -18.48 6.37 11.56
N ARG A 114 -19.53 5.55 11.66
CA ARG A 114 -20.56 5.32 10.63
C ARG A 114 -21.89 4.88 11.24
N SER A 115 -22.84 5.79 11.39
CA SER A 115 -24.24 5.48 11.71
C SER A 115 -25.18 6.52 11.10
N ASN A 116 -26.42 6.14 10.83
CA ASN A 116 -27.47 7.13 10.56
C ASN A 116 -27.96 7.71 11.89
N ILE A 117 -28.07 9.03 11.95
CA ILE A 117 -28.54 9.77 13.13
C ILE A 117 -30.06 9.91 13.03
N LEU A 118 -30.54 10.44 11.92
CA LEU A 118 -31.96 10.69 11.69
C LEU A 118 -32.27 10.46 10.21
N ARG A 119 -33.28 9.64 9.91
CA ARG A 119 -33.67 9.28 8.55
C ARG A 119 -35.17 9.38 8.37
N TYR A 120 -35.57 9.89 7.21
CA TYR A 120 -36.92 9.80 6.71
C TYR A 120 -37.08 8.46 5.99
N ASN A 121 -38.10 7.66 6.34
CA ASN A 121 -38.21 6.29 5.82
C ASN A 121 -38.54 6.19 4.32
N ASN A 122 -38.95 7.31 3.71
CA ASN A 122 -39.09 7.47 2.25
C ASN A 122 -37.77 7.87 1.55
N ASP A 123 -36.66 7.86 2.29
CA ASP A 123 -35.31 8.23 1.86
C ASP A 123 -35.11 9.68 1.41
N ALA A 124 -36.04 10.57 1.75
CA ALA A 124 -35.93 11.99 1.41
C ALA A 124 -34.65 12.63 1.98
N VAL A 125 -34.43 12.48 3.30
CA VAL A 125 -33.29 13.02 4.03
C VAL A 125 -32.72 11.97 4.96
N GLU A 126 -31.40 11.86 4.97
CA GLU A 126 -30.61 11.04 5.88
C GLU A 126 -29.49 11.91 6.45
N LEU A 127 -29.60 12.22 7.75
CA LEU A 127 -28.53 12.82 8.54
C LEU A 127 -27.74 11.68 9.15
N ASN A 128 -26.43 11.65 8.92
CA ASN A 128 -25.61 10.52 9.31
C ASN A 128 -24.17 10.95 9.59
N THR A 129 -23.35 9.97 9.96
CA THR A 129 -21.92 10.15 10.17
C THR A 129 -21.14 9.32 9.18
N TYR A 130 -20.01 9.86 8.75
CA TYR A 130 -19.05 9.11 7.94
C TYR A 130 -17.63 9.51 8.31
N ARG A 131 -16.85 8.52 8.78
CA ARG A 131 -15.46 8.69 9.25
C ARG A 131 -15.32 9.80 10.29
N GLY A 132 -16.29 9.85 11.20
CA GLY A 132 -16.34 10.81 12.30
C GLY A 132 -16.60 12.25 11.88
N CYS A 133 -17.24 12.45 10.71
CA CYS A 133 -17.83 13.72 10.32
C CYS A 133 -19.34 13.60 10.19
N PHE A 134 -20.03 14.64 10.62
CA PHE A 134 -21.42 14.91 10.32
C PHE A 134 -21.57 15.18 8.83
N GLN A 135 -22.59 14.57 8.23
CA GLN A 135 -22.89 14.80 6.83
C GLN A 135 -24.37 14.56 6.55
N VAL A 136 -24.77 14.98 5.35
CA VAL A 136 -26.15 14.89 4.90
C VAL A 136 -26.20 14.19 3.56
N ARG A 137 -27.10 13.21 3.48
CA ARG A 137 -27.44 12.49 2.28
C ARG A 137 -28.91 12.72 1.93
N PHE A 138 -29.17 13.03 0.67
CA PHE A 138 -30.53 13.13 0.12
C PHE A 138 -30.67 12.06 -0.96
N ARG A 139 -31.71 11.21 -0.92
CA ARG A 139 -31.98 10.34 -2.09
C ARG A 139 -32.89 11.10 -3.04
N GLY A 140 -32.29 11.53 -4.13
CA GLY A 140 -32.91 12.31 -5.19
C GLY A 140 -33.38 11.51 -6.40
N GLU A 141 -33.09 10.22 -6.54
CA GLU A 141 -33.61 9.37 -7.62
C GLU A 141 -33.55 7.89 -7.19
N LYS A 142 -34.39 7.02 -7.77
CA LYS A 142 -34.20 5.57 -7.65
C LYS A 142 -32.88 5.11 -8.31
N ASP A 143 -32.30 5.99 -9.13
CA ASP A 143 -31.12 5.73 -9.95
C ASP A 143 -30.04 6.82 -9.80
N PHE A 144 -29.74 7.30 -8.58
CA PHE A 144 -28.32 7.64 -8.28
C PHE A 144 -27.55 6.31 -8.12
N GLU A 145 -27.67 5.45 -9.13
CA GLU A 145 -26.79 4.34 -9.32
C GLU A 145 -25.47 4.97 -9.74
N TYR A 146 -24.43 4.73 -8.94
CA TYR A 146 -23.03 4.84 -9.30
C TYR A 146 -22.65 4.03 -10.58
N TRP A 147 -23.65 3.58 -11.36
CA TRP A 147 -23.61 2.61 -12.44
C TRP A 147 -24.07 3.14 -13.80
N GLU A 148 -24.84 4.23 -13.94
CA GLU A 148 -25.20 4.75 -15.29
C GLU A 148 -25.09 6.28 -15.46
N GLY A 149 -24.01 6.67 -16.15
CA GLY A 149 -23.76 7.84 -17.00
C GLY A 149 -24.40 9.20 -16.70
N ILE A 150 -23.60 10.17 -16.22
CA ILE A 150 -23.74 11.60 -16.58
C ILE A 150 -22.36 12.23 -16.81
N LEU A 151 -22.14 12.73 -18.03
CA LEU A 151 -21.02 13.55 -18.49
C LEU A 151 -21.43 15.03 -18.43
N ASP A 152 -20.68 15.89 -17.72
CA ASP A 152 -20.64 17.31 -18.08
C ASP A 152 -19.33 17.99 -17.66
N TYR A 153 -18.79 18.80 -18.58
CA TYR A 153 -17.38 19.28 -18.61
C TYR A 153 -17.12 20.62 -17.87
N ASP A 154 -18.07 21.13 -17.09
CA ASP A 154 -17.88 22.34 -16.27
C ASP A 154 -17.68 22.00 -14.78
N TRP A 155 -16.41 22.04 -14.38
CA TRP A 155 -15.85 21.42 -13.18
C TRP A 155 -16.26 21.95 -11.77
N PRO A 156 -17.00 23.07 -11.56
CA PRO A 156 -17.56 23.36 -10.23
C PRO A 156 -18.87 22.61 -9.92
N LYS A 157 -19.48 21.93 -10.90
CA LYS A 157 -20.89 21.51 -10.82
C LYS A 157 -21.14 20.13 -10.20
N TYR A 158 -20.10 19.32 -10.02
CA TYR A 158 -20.22 17.96 -9.48
C TYR A 158 -19.18 17.72 -8.39
N ASP A 159 -19.34 18.45 -7.29
CA ASP A 159 -18.90 17.95 -5.98
C ASP A 159 -19.64 16.63 -5.72
N MET A 160 -19.11 15.70 -4.92
CA MET A 160 -19.82 14.47 -4.56
C MET A 160 -20.93 14.82 -3.55
N ARG A 161 -21.96 15.55 -4.04
CA ARG A 161 -23.07 16.14 -3.30
C ARG A 161 -24.01 15.10 -2.67
N GLU A 162 -23.78 13.81 -2.92
CA GLU A 162 -24.36 12.72 -2.12
C GLU A 162 -23.94 12.78 -0.65
N TRP A 163 -22.77 13.36 -0.35
CA TRP A 163 -22.14 13.37 0.97
C TRP A 163 -21.79 14.81 1.39
N ALA A 164 -22.81 15.64 1.63
CA ALA A 164 -22.63 17.03 1.98
C ALA A 164 -21.80 17.16 3.28
N PHE A 165 -20.81 18.06 3.28
CA PHE A 165 -19.91 18.34 4.42
C PHE A 165 -18.81 17.30 4.71
N TYR A 166 -18.73 16.16 4.03
CA TYR A 166 -17.54 15.30 4.13
C TYR A 166 -16.56 15.62 2.99
N PRO A 167 -15.22 15.65 3.21
CA PRO A 167 -14.47 15.60 4.47
C PRO A 167 -14.15 17.00 5.05
N HIS A 168 -15.15 17.75 5.51
CA HIS A 168 -14.96 19.10 6.04
C HIS A 168 -14.54 19.07 7.52
N VAL A 169 -13.47 19.78 7.86
CA VAL A 169 -12.92 19.80 9.24
C VAL A 169 -13.92 20.28 10.28
N LYS A 170 -14.72 21.31 9.94
CA LYS A 170 -15.79 21.83 10.82
C LYS A 170 -16.96 20.87 11.01
N ALA A 171 -17.03 19.77 10.26
CA ALA A 171 -18.06 18.76 10.42
C ALA A 171 -17.64 17.61 11.36
N THR A 172 -16.46 17.67 11.97
CA THR A 172 -15.94 16.64 12.90
C THR A 172 -16.84 16.43 14.13
N ILE A 173 -17.04 15.17 14.56
CA ILE A 173 -17.99 14.76 15.63
C ILE A 173 -17.54 13.60 16.52
N GLY A 174 -16.24 13.44 16.78
CA GLY A 174 -15.72 12.30 17.56
C GLY A 174 -14.81 12.68 18.73
N ASP A 175 -14.97 13.89 19.25
CA ASP A 175 -14.22 14.47 20.37
C ASP A 175 -14.91 14.30 21.75
N SER A 176 -16.04 13.58 21.78
CA SER A 176 -16.91 13.38 22.96
C SER A 176 -17.44 14.67 23.59
N GLU A 177 -17.46 15.76 22.82
CA GLU A 177 -18.12 17.00 23.20
C GLU A 177 -19.55 17.05 22.65
N TRP A 178 -20.39 17.83 23.33
CA TRP A 178 -21.69 18.19 22.78
C TRP A 178 -21.53 19.28 21.74
N HIS A 179 -22.17 19.07 20.59
CA HIS A 179 -22.22 20.04 19.51
C HIS A 179 -23.64 20.27 19.05
N LEU A 180 -23.94 21.52 18.69
CA LEU A 180 -25.17 21.86 18.00
C LEU A 180 -24.96 21.69 16.50
N PHE A 181 -25.71 20.80 15.86
CA PHE A 181 -25.74 20.69 14.41
C PHE A 181 -27.03 21.25 13.85
N ALA A 182 -26.91 21.96 12.73
CA ALA A 182 -28.07 22.38 11.96
C ALA A 182 -27.84 22.12 10.47
N VAL A 183 -28.92 21.76 9.78
CA VAL A 183 -28.96 21.57 8.33
C VAL A 183 -30.21 22.23 7.78
N ALA A 184 -30.02 23.18 6.88
CA ALA A 184 -31.10 23.75 6.10
C ALA A 184 -31.05 23.19 4.68
N TYR A 185 -32.17 22.63 4.21
CA TYR A 185 -32.38 22.32 2.81
C TYR A 185 -33.31 23.37 2.20
N ASP A 186 -32.86 23.99 1.12
CA ASP A 186 -33.63 24.98 0.38
C ASP A 186 -33.78 24.55 -1.09
N HIS A 187 -34.92 23.93 -1.40
CA HIS A 187 -35.26 23.53 -2.78
C HIS A 187 -35.39 24.73 -3.72
N GLU A 188 -35.91 25.86 -3.24
CA GLU A 188 -36.12 27.05 -4.06
C GLU A 188 -34.79 27.73 -4.39
N ALA A 189 -33.93 27.91 -3.38
CA ALA A 189 -32.59 28.46 -3.58
C ALA A 189 -31.59 27.43 -4.13
N LYS A 190 -32.02 26.17 -4.29
CA LYS A 190 -31.20 25.03 -4.70
C LYS A 190 -29.90 24.96 -3.90
N GLN A 191 -29.99 24.87 -2.58
CA GLN A 191 -28.81 24.76 -1.72
C GLN A 191 -29.06 23.96 -0.44
N ILE A 192 -27.99 23.43 0.13
CA ILE A 192 -27.94 22.90 1.49
C ILE A 192 -26.94 23.73 2.29
N VAL A 193 -27.30 24.12 3.50
CA VAL A 193 -26.40 24.84 4.40
C VAL A 193 -26.28 24.07 5.70
N GLY A 194 -25.05 23.91 6.19
CA GLY A 194 -24.77 23.17 7.42
C GLY A 194 -24.05 24.05 8.41
N TRP A 195 -24.36 23.86 9.71
CA TRP A 195 -23.72 24.57 10.81
C TRP A 195 -23.30 23.60 11.92
N ARG A 196 -22.24 23.98 12.62
CA ARG A 196 -21.79 23.40 13.89
C ARG A 196 -21.55 24.54 14.88
N ASP A 197 -22.13 24.44 16.06
CA ASP A 197 -21.91 25.37 17.18
C ASP A 197 -22.14 26.85 16.83
N GLY A 198 -23.17 27.13 16.03
CA GLY A 198 -23.48 28.49 15.58
C GLY A 198 -22.58 29.02 14.46
N GLU A 199 -21.61 28.24 13.99
CA GLU A 199 -20.77 28.57 12.84
C GLU A 199 -21.12 27.74 11.62
N GLN A 200 -21.09 28.36 10.45
CA GLN A 200 -21.32 27.66 9.20
C GLN A 200 -20.16 26.70 8.89
N ILE A 201 -20.53 25.46 8.52
CA ILE A 201 -19.64 24.44 7.98
C ILE A 201 -19.36 24.78 6.53
N ALA A 202 -20.40 24.70 5.67
CA ALA A 202 -20.34 25.05 4.26
C ALA A 202 -21.76 25.31 3.70
N THR A 203 -21.84 25.93 2.52
CA THR A 203 -23.03 25.92 1.65
C THR A 203 -22.73 25.01 0.47
N ILE A 204 -23.58 24.01 0.26
CA ILE A 204 -23.55 23.13 -0.91
C ILE A 204 -24.57 23.66 -1.91
N ASP A 205 -24.09 24.14 -3.04
CA ASP A 205 -24.91 24.55 -4.18
C ASP A 205 -25.48 23.31 -4.89
N LEU A 206 -26.79 23.30 -5.13
CA LEU A 206 -27.54 22.26 -5.85
C LEU A 206 -28.11 22.77 -7.18
N SER A 207 -27.78 23.98 -7.63
CA SER A 207 -28.36 24.63 -8.81
C SER A 207 -28.19 23.86 -10.13
N THR A 208 -27.26 22.89 -10.14
CA THR A 208 -26.91 22.09 -11.31
C THR A 208 -27.29 20.62 -11.16
N VAL A 209 -28.02 20.27 -10.10
CA VAL A 209 -28.59 18.95 -9.88
C VAL A 209 -30.08 19.05 -10.12
N ASP A 210 -30.66 18.10 -10.85
CA ASP A 210 -32.12 18.00 -10.90
C ASP A 210 -32.59 17.54 -9.51
N THR A 211 -33.20 18.45 -8.77
CA THR A 211 -33.69 18.16 -7.43
C THR A 211 -35.21 18.27 -7.41
N GLU A 212 -35.86 17.17 -7.10
CA GLU A 212 -37.26 17.16 -6.69
C GLU A 212 -37.40 17.76 -5.28
N PRO A 213 -38.58 18.30 -4.93
CA PRO A 213 -38.90 18.55 -3.53
C PRO A 213 -38.67 17.26 -2.74
N LEU A 214 -38.06 17.36 -1.55
CA LEU A 214 -37.82 16.20 -0.67
C LEU A 214 -39.11 15.45 -0.26
N ARG A 215 -40.27 15.98 -0.61
CA ARG A 215 -41.57 15.34 -0.43
C ARG A 215 -41.75 14.20 -1.43
N ARG A 216 -41.58 12.96 -0.93
CA ARG A 216 -41.90 11.73 -1.67
C ARG A 216 -43.10 11.02 -1.06
N GLU A 217 -43.94 10.41 -1.90
CA GLU A 217 -44.95 9.43 -1.49
C GLU A 217 -44.29 8.31 -0.67
N GLY A 218 -44.96 7.82 0.37
CA GLY A 218 -44.51 6.77 1.28
C GLY A 218 -43.91 7.23 2.61
N LEU A 219 -43.90 8.53 2.94
CA LEU A 219 -43.41 9.01 4.24
C LEU A 219 -44.39 8.62 5.37
N THR A 220 -43.92 7.78 6.28
CA THR A 220 -44.73 7.34 7.44
C THR A 220 -44.01 7.52 8.78
N GLU A 221 -42.68 7.62 8.79
CA GLU A 221 -41.91 7.85 10.01
C GLU A 221 -40.57 8.56 9.74
N ILE A 222 -40.12 9.34 10.72
CA ILE A 222 -38.73 9.80 10.86
C ILE A 222 -38.12 9.01 12.02
N HIS A 223 -36.93 8.44 11.87
CA HIS A 223 -36.37 7.55 12.88
C HIS A 223 -34.84 7.61 12.96
N THR A 224 -34.29 7.20 14.11
CA THR A 224 -32.85 6.93 14.26
C THR A 224 -32.48 5.55 13.70
N ASP A 225 -31.19 5.24 13.58
CA ASP A 225 -30.73 3.88 13.26
C ASP A 225 -30.67 2.98 14.50
N GLU A 226 -30.77 1.66 14.33
CA GLU A 226 -30.60 0.70 15.43
C GLU A 226 -29.13 0.61 15.89
N ASP A 227 -28.20 0.97 15.02
CA ASP A 227 -26.76 1.06 15.30
C ASP A 227 -26.32 2.50 15.63
N PHE A 228 -27.25 3.43 15.81
CA PHE A 228 -26.93 4.74 16.36
C PHE A 228 -26.45 4.57 17.81
N VAL A 229 -25.24 5.04 18.10
CA VAL A 229 -24.64 4.96 19.44
C VAL A 229 -24.20 6.34 19.86
N GLY A 230 -25.02 6.99 20.67
CA GLY A 230 -24.78 8.37 21.08
C GLY A 230 -25.84 8.97 21.99
N PHE A 231 -25.63 10.25 22.29
CA PHE A 231 -26.58 11.11 22.96
C PHE A 231 -27.15 12.10 21.96
N LEU A 232 -28.47 12.30 21.99
CA LEU A 232 -29.19 13.25 21.16
C LEU A 232 -30.13 14.07 22.04
N ASP A 233 -30.19 15.37 21.81
CA ASP A 233 -31.05 16.26 22.58
C ASP A 233 -31.52 17.49 21.78
N ASP A 234 -32.55 18.17 22.29
CA ASP A 234 -33.16 19.39 21.75
C ASP A 234 -33.32 19.36 20.21
N LEU A 235 -33.95 18.30 19.70
CA LEU A 235 -34.26 18.15 18.29
C LEU A 235 -35.36 19.14 17.88
N ARG A 236 -35.04 20.02 16.93
CA ARG A 236 -35.92 21.05 16.39
C ARG A 236 -36.04 20.90 14.87
N ILE A 237 -37.26 20.99 14.37
CA ILE A 237 -37.56 20.96 12.94
C ILE A 237 -38.38 22.20 12.59
N TYR A 238 -37.89 22.96 11.60
CA TYR A 238 -38.50 24.19 11.09
C TYR A 238 -38.90 24.02 9.63
N ASP A 239 -40.09 24.45 9.23
CA ASP A 239 -40.59 24.42 7.84
C ASP A 239 -39.98 25.49 6.91
N LYS A 240 -38.97 26.21 7.39
CA LYS A 240 -38.22 27.24 6.65
C LYS A 240 -36.70 27.09 6.83
N PRO A 241 -35.89 27.51 5.85
CA PRO A 241 -34.44 27.61 6.04
C PRO A 241 -34.14 28.73 7.04
N LEU A 242 -33.35 28.44 8.07
CA LEU A 242 -32.89 29.43 9.04
C LEU A 242 -31.64 30.16 8.53
N THR A 243 -31.46 31.39 9.00
CA THR A 243 -30.29 32.23 8.74
C THR A 243 -29.15 31.95 9.73
N ASP A 244 -27.91 32.34 9.40
CA ASP A 244 -26.76 32.26 10.32
C ASP A 244 -27.04 32.90 11.68
N ALA A 245 -27.75 34.04 11.68
CA ALA A 245 -28.10 34.75 12.91
C ALA A 245 -29.10 33.97 13.77
N GLU A 246 -30.10 33.34 13.16
CA GLU A 246 -31.08 32.49 13.85
C GLU A 246 -30.40 31.24 14.44
N ILE A 247 -29.51 30.57 13.68
CA ILE A 247 -28.75 29.40 14.19
C ILE A 247 -27.82 29.80 15.33
N ARG A 248 -27.12 30.94 15.20
CA ARG A 248 -26.26 31.47 16.27
C ARG A 248 -27.05 31.82 17.51
N GLN A 249 -28.25 32.39 17.36
CA GLN A 249 -29.15 32.67 18.47
C GLN A 249 -29.57 31.37 19.18
N ILE A 250 -29.96 30.32 18.45
CA ILE A 250 -30.29 29.01 19.03
C ILE A 250 -29.11 28.46 19.83
N TYR A 251 -27.90 28.52 19.27
CA TYR A 251 -26.69 28.10 19.97
C TYR A 251 -26.47 28.92 21.25
N ASP A 252 -26.53 30.25 21.18
CA ASP A 252 -26.30 31.12 22.33
C ASP A 252 -27.34 30.92 23.45
N GLU A 253 -28.59 30.61 23.11
CA GLU A 253 -29.68 30.32 24.05
C GLU A 253 -29.53 28.96 24.75
N THR A 254 -28.93 27.96 24.09
CA THR A 254 -28.92 26.56 24.56
C THR A 254 -27.56 26.09 25.06
N LYS A 255 -26.46 26.73 24.63
CA LYS A 255 -25.08 26.30 24.92
C LYS A 255 -24.75 26.20 26.41
N ALA A 256 -25.46 26.87 27.29
CA ALA A 256 -25.20 26.83 28.74
C ALA A 256 -25.35 25.40 29.32
N VAL A 257 -26.19 24.55 28.72
CA VAL A 257 -26.39 23.16 29.14
C VAL A 257 -25.29 22.23 28.61
N TYR A 258 -24.76 22.53 27.42
CA TYR A 258 -23.99 21.57 26.61
C TYR A 258 -22.54 21.98 26.33
N ALA A 259 -22.23 23.26 26.11
CA ALA A 259 -20.93 23.66 25.61
C ALA A 259 -19.80 23.37 26.62
N GLY A 260 -18.74 22.72 26.14
CA GLY A 260 -17.62 22.26 26.96
C GLY A 260 -17.94 21.04 27.83
N ARG A 261 -19.19 20.55 27.83
CA ARG A 261 -19.59 19.31 28.48
C ARG A 261 -19.10 18.12 27.66
N ARG A 262 -18.62 17.10 28.37
CA ARG A 262 -18.22 15.81 27.79
C ARG A 262 -18.92 14.68 28.49
N ASP A 263 -19.63 13.85 27.73
CA ASP A 263 -20.25 12.62 28.20
C ASP A 263 -19.72 11.45 27.36
N THR A 264 -19.56 10.30 28.00
CA THR A 264 -19.02 9.09 27.39
C THR A 264 -19.98 7.95 27.60
N ASN A 265 -20.14 7.08 26.60
CA ASN A 265 -21.06 5.95 26.71
C ASN A 265 -20.49 4.88 27.68
N PRO A 266 -21.30 4.28 28.57
CA PRO A 266 -20.85 3.22 29.49
C PRO A 266 -20.34 1.93 28.81
N THR A 267 -20.58 1.75 27.50
CA THR A 267 -20.02 0.63 26.71
C THR A 267 -18.62 0.91 26.15
N GLU A 268 -18.08 2.12 26.31
CA GLU A 268 -16.72 2.47 25.92
C GLU A 268 -15.70 1.70 26.77
N ARG A 269 -15.18 0.62 26.21
CA ARG A 269 -14.04 -0.09 26.79
C ARG A 269 -12.76 0.58 26.32
N ARG A 270 -11.96 1.08 27.25
CA ARG A 270 -10.54 1.33 26.96
C ARG A 270 -9.90 -0.01 26.59
N HIS A 271 -9.47 -0.15 25.35
CA HIS A 271 -8.69 -1.30 24.95
C HIS A 271 -7.28 -1.16 25.49
N ASN A 272 -6.74 -2.23 26.08
CA ASN A 272 -5.34 -2.26 26.44
C ASN A 272 -4.53 -2.40 25.14
N THR A 273 -3.86 -1.33 24.72
CA THR A 273 -2.86 -1.44 23.67
C THR A 273 -1.64 -2.19 24.22
N TYR A 274 -1.07 -3.06 23.40
CA TYR A 274 0.15 -3.78 23.75
C TYR A 274 1.25 -2.82 24.24
N LYS A 275 1.89 -3.18 25.35
CA LYS A 275 3.10 -2.55 25.86
C LYS A 275 4.23 -3.54 25.78
N TYR A 276 5.43 -3.06 25.44
CA TYR A 276 6.62 -3.89 25.35
C TYR A 276 6.81 -4.74 26.61
N GLN A 277 7.11 -6.02 26.43
CA GLN A 277 7.47 -6.94 27.49
C GLN A 277 8.84 -7.53 27.17
N GLU A 278 9.65 -7.78 28.19
CA GLU A 278 11.03 -8.27 27.96
C GLU A 278 11.07 -9.65 27.28
N ILE A 279 10.04 -10.48 27.48
CA ILE A 279 9.92 -11.77 26.77
C ILE A 279 9.83 -11.58 25.25
N ASP A 280 9.29 -10.44 24.79
CA ASP A 280 9.13 -10.12 23.37
C ASP A 280 10.39 -9.49 22.77
N ARG A 281 11.50 -9.33 23.51
CA ARG A 281 12.70 -8.60 23.09
C ARG A 281 13.17 -8.97 21.69
N THR A 282 13.23 -10.27 21.38
CA THR A 282 13.72 -10.76 20.09
C THR A 282 12.71 -10.54 18.95
N LEU A 283 11.41 -10.65 19.20
CA LEU A 283 10.36 -10.27 18.23
C LEU A 283 10.37 -8.76 17.96
N TYR A 284 10.40 -7.96 19.03
CA TYR A 284 10.29 -6.51 18.99
C TYR A 284 11.49 -5.84 18.32
N LYS A 285 12.69 -6.37 18.48
CA LYS A 285 13.90 -5.84 17.83
C LYS A 285 13.94 -6.08 16.31
N ALA A 286 13.13 -7.01 15.79
CA ALA A 286 13.14 -7.42 14.38
C ALA A 286 14.57 -7.68 13.86
N TRP A 287 15.08 -6.90 12.91
CA TRP A 287 16.43 -7.05 12.36
C TRP A 287 17.51 -6.27 13.13
N LEU A 288 17.17 -5.42 14.10
CA LEU A 288 18.14 -4.67 14.90
C LEU A 288 18.54 -5.43 16.19
N GLN A 289 18.95 -6.70 16.04
CA GLN A 289 19.31 -7.55 17.18
C GLN A 289 20.66 -7.17 17.80
N PHE A 290 21.65 -6.86 16.95
CA PHE A 290 23.05 -6.60 17.30
C PHE A 290 23.65 -7.73 18.16
N ASN A 291 23.50 -8.97 17.71
CA ASN A 291 24.04 -10.15 18.38
C ASN A 291 25.57 -10.08 18.52
N PRO A 292 26.16 -10.68 19.57
CA PRO A 292 27.62 -10.74 19.74
C PRO A 292 28.34 -11.28 18.49
N LEU A 293 29.45 -10.65 18.11
CA LEU A 293 30.22 -11.00 16.91
C LEU A 293 31.60 -11.57 17.28
N ASP A 294 32.05 -12.57 16.51
CA ASP A 294 33.43 -13.08 16.58
C ASP A 294 34.32 -12.31 15.59
N THR A 295 34.73 -11.11 15.98
CA THR A 295 35.57 -10.21 15.17
C THR A 295 36.96 -10.07 15.77
N ALA A 296 38.00 -9.92 14.94
CA ALA A 296 39.37 -9.69 15.42
C ALA A 296 39.46 -8.47 16.35
N GLN A 297 40.23 -8.58 17.44
CA GLN A 297 40.36 -7.52 18.46
C GLN A 297 40.73 -6.15 17.86
N ARG A 298 41.59 -6.12 16.84
CA ARG A 298 42.01 -4.88 16.17
C ARG A 298 40.84 -4.15 15.51
N SER A 299 39.91 -4.88 14.94
CA SER A 299 38.70 -4.34 14.31
C SER A 299 37.71 -3.87 15.37
N GLN A 300 37.61 -4.58 16.51
CA GLN A 300 36.78 -4.14 17.65
C GLN A 300 37.32 -2.85 18.28
N ASP A 301 38.63 -2.69 18.39
CA ASP A 301 39.25 -1.53 19.05
C ASP A 301 38.90 -0.19 18.39
N LEU A 302 38.56 -0.19 17.09
CA LEU A 302 38.03 0.99 16.38
C LEU A 302 36.78 1.57 17.03
N PHE A 303 35.93 0.72 17.61
CA PHE A 303 34.63 1.12 18.15
C PHE A 303 34.70 1.54 19.62
N ARG A 304 35.88 1.50 20.27
CA ARG A 304 36.03 2.00 21.65
C ARG A 304 35.80 3.50 21.75
N THR A 305 36.03 4.22 20.66
CA THR A 305 35.81 5.66 20.56
C THR A 305 35.02 5.96 19.30
N VAL A 306 33.89 6.64 19.48
CA VAL A 306 33.09 7.21 18.39
C VAL A 306 33.21 8.73 18.46
N VAL A 307 33.61 9.35 17.36
CA VAL A 307 33.76 10.81 17.23
C VAL A 307 32.58 11.36 16.45
N ALA A 308 31.83 12.26 17.08
CA ALA A 308 30.72 13.00 16.49
C ALA A 308 30.79 14.45 17.00
N GLU A 309 31.41 15.32 16.19
CA GLU A 309 31.61 16.73 16.51
C GLU A 309 30.29 17.53 16.43
N GLY A 310 30.15 18.55 17.29
CA GLY A 310 29.03 19.50 17.26
C GLY A 310 27.70 18.96 17.81
N ALA A 311 26.64 19.77 17.68
CA ALA A 311 25.34 19.52 18.33
C ALA A 311 24.21 19.07 17.37
N ASN A 312 24.53 18.65 16.14
CA ASN A 312 23.50 18.20 15.19
C ASN A 312 22.84 16.90 15.68
N SER A 313 21.51 16.91 15.88
CA SER A 313 20.80 15.79 16.53
C SER A 313 20.87 14.48 15.75
N THR A 314 20.83 14.52 14.42
CA THR A 314 20.93 13.34 13.55
C THR A 314 22.32 12.68 13.66
N VAL A 315 23.40 13.47 13.64
CA VAL A 315 24.77 12.94 13.80
C VAL A 315 24.99 12.39 15.21
N GLN A 316 24.47 13.06 16.24
CA GLN A 316 24.52 12.57 17.62
C GLN A 316 23.68 11.29 17.81
N THR A 317 22.55 11.18 17.12
CA THR A 317 21.73 9.96 17.07
C THR A 317 22.51 8.82 16.43
N ALA A 318 23.21 9.07 15.31
CA ALA A 318 24.07 8.07 14.68
C ALA A 318 25.18 7.56 15.63
N ALA A 319 25.83 8.46 16.37
CA ALA A 319 26.83 8.08 17.36
C ALA A 319 26.25 7.24 18.49
N SER A 320 25.06 7.59 18.98
CA SER A 320 24.35 6.84 20.03
C SER A 320 23.94 5.44 19.56
N GLU A 321 23.42 5.31 18.35
CA GLU A 321 23.06 4.03 17.74
C GLU A 321 24.29 3.13 17.60
N LEU A 322 25.37 3.66 17.04
CA LEU A 322 26.60 2.90 16.89
C LEU A 322 27.18 2.48 18.24
N ALA A 323 27.13 3.35 19.25
CA ALA A 323 27.62 3.03 20.58
C ALA A 323 26.81 1.90 21.24
N GLN A 324 25.48 1.92 21.11
CA GLN A 324 24.60 0.86 21.63
C GLN A 324 24.77 -0.46 20.90
N ALA A 325 24.92 -0.42 19.57
CA ALA A 325 25.20 -1.60 18.77
C ALA A 325 26.57 -2.20 19.11
N ALA A 326 27.62 -1.39 19.22
CA ALA A 326 28.96 -1.84 19.61
C ALA A 326 28.98 -2.43 21.04
N GLU A 327 28.24 -1.85 21.98
CA GLU A 327 28.08 -2.44 23.32
C GLU A 327 27.44 -3.83 23.26
N SER A 328 26.42 -4.00 22.42
CA SER A 328 25.74 -5.30 22.23
C SER A 328 26.61 -6.33 21.49
N MET A 329 27.35 -5.91 20.46
CA MET A 329 28.16 -6.79 19.61
C MET A 329 29.50 -7.17 20.23
N PHE A 330 30.15 -6.25 20.96
CA PHE A 330 31.54 -6.40 21.43
C PHE A 330 31.69 -6.43 22.96
N GLY A 331 30.63 -6.17 23.72
CA GLY A 331 30.64 -6.30 25.18
C GLY A 331 31.42 -5.21 25.93
N PHE A 332 31.67 -4.05 25.30
CA PHE A 332 32.20 -2.86 25.97
C PHE A 332 31.41 -1.62 25.58
N LYS A 333 31.30 -0.65 26.49
CA LYS A 333 30.63 0.62 26.23
C LYS A 333 31.58 1.63 25.57
N PRO A 334 31.32 2.09 24.33
CA PRO A 334 32.16 3.10 23.68
C PRO A 334 32.13 4.45 24.37
N SER A 335 33.21 5.21 24.27
CA SER A 335 33.20 6.65 24.57
C SER A 335 32.77 7.44 23.34
N VAL A 336 31.75 8.29 23.46
CA VAL A 336 31.39 9.27 22.43
C VAL A 336 32.12 10.58 22.71
N SER A 337 32.88 11.08 21.74
CA SER A 337 33.69 12.30 21.85
C SER A 337 33.20 13.36 20.86
N GLU A 338 33.10 14.60 21.33
CA GLU A 338 32.77 15.77 20.51
C GLU A 338 34.01 16.40 19.84
N THR A 339 35.19 15.76 19.93
CA THR A 339 36.46 16.29 19.41
C THR A 339 37.16 15.31 18.47
N ALA A 340 37.72 15.79 17.37
CA ALA A 340 38.45 14.97 16.39
C ALA A 340 39.83 14.47 16.87
N THR A 341 40.44 15.11 17.86
CA THR A 341 41.86 14.95 18.21
C THR A 341 42.19 13.69 19.04
N VAL A 342 41.33 12.67 19.04
CA VAL A 342 41.32 11.65 20.11
C VAL A 342 42.51 10.67 20.14
N ALA A 343 43.39 10.49 19.17
CA ALA A 343 44.46 9.47 19.20
C ALA A 343 43.99 7.99 19.35
N GLY A 344 44.68 7.08 18.66
CA GLY A 344 44.32 5.66 18.63
C GLY A 344 43.19 5.30 17.64
N PRO A 345 42.76 4.02 17.61
CA PRO A 345 41.67 3.53 16.76
C PRO A 345 40.32 4.18 17.11
N ARG A 346 39.57 4.64 16.10
CA ARG A 346 38.28 5.31 16.32
C ARG A 346 37.32 5.18 15.13
N VAL A 347 36.03 5.44 15.36
CA VAL A 347 35.06 5.71 14.29
C VAL A 347 34.77 7.21 14.22
N ILE A 348 34.74 7.80 13.03
CA ILE A 348 34.45 9.23 12.81
C ILE A 348 33.15 9.34 12.01
N LEU A 349 32.18 10.09 12.55
CA LEU A 349 30.86 10.30 11.93
C LEU A 349 30.65 11.79 11.66
N GLY A 350 30.13 12.14 10.48
CA GLY A 350 29.68 13.51 10.22
C GLY A 350 29.61 13.91 8.75
N THR A 351 29.44 15.21 8.54
CA THR A 351 29.52 15.86 7.23
C THR A 351 30.68 16.85 7.24
N VAL A 352 30.95 17.49 6.10
CA VAL A 352 31.87 18.62 6.04
C VAL A 352 31.45 19.76 6.96
N GLU A 353 30.16 19.93 7.27
CA GLU A 353 29.68 21.00 8.16
C GLU A 353 29.82 20.62 9.64
N THR A 354 29.65 19.35 9.98
CA THR A 354 29.62 18.89 11.38
C THR A 354 30.95 18.37 11.90
N SER A 355 31.92 18.01 11.04
CA SER A 355 33.24 17.52 11.47
C SER A 355 34.39 18.21 10.72
N ASN A 356 35.35 18.76 11.49
CA ASN A 356 36.55 19.37 10.91
C ASN A 356 37.46 18.31 10.27
N TRP A 357 37.57 17.14 10.88
CA TRP A 357 38.39 16.06 10.31
C TRP A 357 37.88 15.62 8.94
N ILE A 358 36.55 15.43 8.80
CA ILE A 358 35.94 15.06 7.52
C ILE A 358 36.14 16.17 6.49
N ARG A 359 36.02 17.44 6.90
CA ARG A 359 36.29 18.60 6.01
C ARG A 359 37.72 18.59 5.47
N GLU A 360 38.70 18.26 6.28
CA GLU A 360 40.12 18.20 5.89
C GLU A 360 40.45 17.01 4.97
N HIS A 361 39.66 15.92 5.01
CA HIS A 361 39.87 14.70 4.22
C HIS A 361 38.81 14.51 3.13
N ALA A 362 38.10 15.57 2.74
CA ALA A 362 36.98 15.49 1.80
C ALA A 362 37.37 14.91 0.42
N GLU A 363 38.57 15.22 -0.08
CA GLU A 363 39.10 14.70 -1.33
C GLU A 363 39.43 13.20 -1.25
N ASP A 364 40.07 12.75 -0.16
CA ASP A 364 40.41 11.33 0.06
C ASP A 364 39.17 10.44 0.22
N LEU A 365 38.12 11.00 0.82
CA LEU A 365 36.80 10.39 0.98
C LEU A 365 35.94 10.49 -0.28
N GLN A 366 36.35 11.29 -1.28
CA GLN A 366 35.62 11.53 -2.53
C GLN A 366 34.17 11.98 -2.29
N LEU A 367 33.99 12.92 -1.36
CA LEU A 367 32.65 13.39 -0.95
C LEU A 367 31.87 14.08 -2.09
N ASP A 368 32.56 14.54 -3.13
CA ASP A 368 31.96 15.10 -4.34
C ASP A 368 31.15 14.08 -5.15
N ARG A 369 31.34 12.78 -4.89
CA ARG A 369 30.58 11.68 -5.53
C ARG A 369 29.29 11.31 -4.78
N ILE A 370 29.06 11.88 -3.59
CA ILE A 370 27.85 11.62 -2.80
C ILE A 370 26.67 12.39 -3.40
N GLU A 371 25.55 11.69 -3.60
CA GLU A 371 24.31 12.25 -4.10
C GLU A 371 23.20 12.13 -3.05
N GLY A 372 22.37 13.17 -2.90
CA GLY A 372 21.21 13.16 -2.02
C GLY A 372 21.55 12.81 -0.56
N ASP A 373 20.90 11.78 -0.03
CA ASP A 373 21.17 11.22 1.30
C ASP A 373 22.12 10.00 1.29
N GLY A 374 22.98 9.91 0.27
CA GLY A 374 24.07 8.93 0.17
C GLY A 374 25.21 9.17 1.18
N PHE A 375 26.15 8.23 1.21
CA PHE A 375 27.27 8.22 2.16
C PHE A 375 28.49 7.45 1.66
N VAL A 376 29.62 7.67 2.34
CA VAL A 376 30.85 6.89 2.23
C VAL A 376 31.15 6.21 3.55
N ILE A 377 31.57 4.94 3.50
CA ILE A 377 32.20 4.23 4.61
C ILE A 377 33.61 3.85 4.18
N LYS A 378 34.62 4.38 4.86
CA LYS A 378 36.02 4.17 4.45
C LYS A 378 36.93 3.88 5.62
N ALA A 379 37.68 2.79 5.50
CA ALA A 379 38.81 2.48 6.38
C ALA A 379 40.01 3.35 5.99
N MET A 380 40.57 4.02 6.98
CA MET A 380 41.76 4.87 6.87
C MET A 380 42.72 4.52 8.01
N GLU A 381 43.94 5.04 7.99
CA GLU A 381 44.94 4.71 9.01
C GLU A 381 44.44 5.04 10.43
N GLY A 382 44.13 4.00 11.21
CA GLY A 382 43.64 4.13 12.58
C GLY A 382 42.19 4.65 12.70
N ALA A 383 41.40 4.69 11.63
CA ALA A 383 40.01 5.13 11.67
C ALA A 383 39.12 4.39 10.68
N VAL A 384 37.83 4.28 11.02
CA VAL A 384 36.76 4.04 10.04
C VAL A 384 35.87 5.26 10.03
N VAL A 385 35.58 5.77 8.84
CA VAL A 385 34.86 7.03 8.65
C VAL A 385 33.52 6.73 8.02
N VAL A 386 32.44 7.31 8.56
CA VAL A 386 31.14 7.38 7.91
C VAL A 386 30.85 8.85 7.62
N ALA A 387 30.85 9.22 6.34
CA ALA A 387 30.64 10.58 5.90
C ALA A 387 29.43 10.69 4.97
N GLY A 388 28.58 11.68 5.22
CA GLY A 388 27.43 12.01 4.36
C GLY A 388 27.53 13.42 3.78
N GLY A 389 26.85 13.67 2.66
CA GLY A 389 26.69 15.04 2.12
C GLY A 389 25.77 15.89 3.01
N ILE A 390 24.83 15.25 3.69
CA ILE A 390 23.92 15.82 4.69
C ILE A 390 23.83 14.89 5.91
N PRO A 391 23.35 15.36 7.07
CA PRO A 391 23.25 14.53 8.28
C PRO A 391 22.45 13.22 8.11
N ALA A 392 21.43 13.21 7.24
CA ALA A 392 20.67 11.99 6.93
C ALA A 392 21.56 10.87 6.34
N GLY A 393 22.53 11.21 5.49
CA GLY A 393 23.49 10.23 4.97
C GLY A 393 24.38 9.62 6.05
N VAL A 394 24.71 10.37 7.09
CA VAL A 394 25.52 9.87 8.22
C VAL A 394 24.79 8.78 8.99
N ILE A 395 23.51 8.99 9.32
CA ILE A 395 22.72 7.97 10.04
C ILE A 395 22.46 6.73 9.17
N PHE A 396 22.16 6.90 7.87
CA PHE A 396 21.99 5.77 6.95
C PHE A 396 23.30 4.98 6.77
N GLY A 397 24.44 5.67 6.60
CA GLY A 397 25.75 5.04 6.51
C GLY A 397 26.17 4.35 7.80
N THR A 398 25.73 4.86 8.95
CA THR A 398 25.97 4.22 10.24
C THR A 398 25.19 2.91 10.35
N PHE A 399 23.92 2.88 9.92
CA PHE A 399 23.16 1.63 9.82
C PHE A 399 23.75 0.64 8.80
N ASP A 400 24.28 1.13 7.68
CA ASP A 400 24.99 0.28 6.71
C ASP A 400 26.28 -0.32 7.30
N LEU A 401 27.08 0.47 8.02
CA LEU A 401 28.25 -0.03 8.76
C LEU A 401 27.85 -1.13 9.75
N MET A 402 26.81 -0.89 10.56
CA MET A 402 26.33 -1.89 11.53
C MET A 402 25.84 -3.17 10.83
N ARG A 403 25.10 -3.06 9.73
CA ARG A 403 24.68 -4.19 8.91
C ARG A 403 25.88 -4.98 8.37
N ARG A 404 26.88 -4.30 7.81
CA ARG A 404 28.11 -4.91 7.27
C ARG A 404 28.87 -5.70 8.32
N LEU A 405 28.96 -5.18 9.54
CA LEU A 405 29.54 -5.90 10.69
C LEU A 405 28.73 -7.15 11.02
N GLN A 406 27.40 -7.05 11.08
CA GLN A 406 26.51 -8.17 11.39
C GLN A 406 26.57 -9.31 10.35
N ILE A 407 26.86 -8.99 9.08
CA ILE A 407 27.07 -9.98 8.02
C ILE A 407 28.55 -10.41 7.87
N GLY A 408 29.42 -10.00 8.79
CA GLY A 408 30.80 -10.50 8.92
C GLY A 408 31.86 -9.76 8.08
N GLN A 409 31.59 -8.58 7.53
CA GLN A 409 32.61 -7.79 6.84
C GLN A 409 33.61 -7.16 7.83
N ASP A 410 34.90 -7.20 7.50
CA ASP A 410 35.94 -6.56 8.31
C ASP A 410 35.90 -5.04 8.12
N PRO A 411 35.67 -4.24 9.18
CA PRO A 411 35.62 -2.79 9.07
C PRO A 411 36.93 -2.17 8.59
N LEU A 412 38.07 -2.85 8.74
CA LEU A 412 39.38 -2.37 8.27
C LEU A 412 39.59 -2.47 6.75
N THR A 413 38.69 -3.15 6.04
CA THR A 413 38.77 -3.31 4.58
C THR A 413 37.68 -2.56 3.82
N LEU A 414 36.83 -1.80 4.51
CA LEU A 414 35.71 -1.11 3.89
C LEU A 414 36.19 0.09 3.06
N ASP A 415 35.77 0.15 1.80
CA ASP A 415 35.82 1.32 0.94
C ASP A 415 34.52 1.33 0.13
N VAL A 416 33.50 1.99 0.68
CA VAL A 416 32.11 1.91 0.23
C VAL A 416 31.64 3.32 -0.09
N LEU A 417 31.03 3.49 -1.26
CA LEU A 417 30.24 4.67 -1.62
C LEU A 417 28.85 4.18 -2.02
N GLU A 418 27.82 4.67 -1.33
CA GLU A 418 26.43 4.30 -1.56
C GLU A 418 25.59 5.55 -1.84
N ASN A 419 24.87 5.53 -2.97
CA ASN A 419 23.92 6.57 -3.33
C ASN A 419 22.54 5.94 -3.59
N PRO A 420 21.48 6.49 -3.00
CA PRO A 420 20.12 6.00 -3.23
C PRO A 420 19.71 6.18 -4.70
N GLN A 421 18.97 5.23 -5.26
CA GLN A 421 18.44 5.34 -6.63
C GLN A 421 17.03 5.96 -6.67
N VAL A 422 16.24 5.78 -5.61
CA VAL A 422 14.91 6.41 -5.51
C VAL A 422 14.97 7.60 -4.55
N PRO A 423 14.66 8.84 -4.99
CA PRO A 423 14.70 10.03 -4.15
C PRO A 423 13.75 10.01 -2.93
N ILE A 424 12.48 9.64 -3.13
CA ILE A 424 11.48 9.56 -2.05
C ILE A 424 11.19 8.10 -1.76
N ARG A 425 11.59 7.65 -0.57
CA ARG A 425 11.39 6.27 -0.10
C ARG A 425 10.49 6.38 1.11
N MET A 426 9.18 6.28 0.88
CA MET A 426 8.15 6.58 1.86
C MET A 426 7.48 5.34 2.41
N VAL A 427 7.37 5.26 3.73
CA VAL A 427 6.38 4.39 4.38
C VAL A 427 5.10 5.17 4.65
N ALA A 428 3.99 4.70 4.10
CA ALA A 428 2.65 5.28 4.31
C ALA A 428 1.82 4.37 5.22
N HIS A 429 1.26 4.92 6.30
CA HIS A 429 0.42 4.18 7.23
C HIS A 429 -1.06 4.42 6.93
N TRP A 430 -1.83 3.34 6.85
CA TRP A 430 -3.29 3.44 6.70
C TRP A 430 -3.99 3.23 8.02
N SER A 431 -3.70 4.11 8.97
CA SER A 431 -4.22 3.99 10.34
C SER A 431 -4.63 5.33 10.94
N TYR A 432 -5.60 5.28 11.83
CA TYR A 432 -6.10 6.42 12.59
C TYR A 432 -5.29 6.57 13.88
N PHE A 433 -4.85 7.78 14.21
CA PHE A 433 -4.10 8.00 15.45
C PHE A 433 -4.95 7.65 16.67
N ARG A 434 -4.30 7.02 17.66
CA ARG A 434 -4.90 6.67 18.96
C ARG A 434 -4.86 7.85 19.94
N GLY A 435 -5.50 7.66 21.09
CA GLY A 435 -5.25 8.48 22.28
C GLY A 435 -5.97 9.83 22.28
N LEU A 436 -7.07 9.96 21.53
CA LEU A 436 -8.03 11.03 21.76
C LEU A 436 -8.91 10.70 22.97
N LEU A 437 -9.39 11.73 23.66
CA LEU A 437 -10.33 11.53 24.76
C LEU A 437 -11.67 11.04 24.19
N GLY A 438 -12.23 9.97 24.75
CA GLY A 438 -13.50 9.38 24.28
C GLY A 438 -13.39 8.54 23.01
N ASP A 439 -12.16 8.26 22.56
CA ASP A 439 -11.90 7.43 21.38
C ASP A 439 -12.46 6.01 21.57
N ARG A 440 -13.34 5.59 20.65
CA ARG A 440 -13.96 4.28 20.63
C ARG A 440 -13.01 3.31 19.95
N TRP A 441 -12.03 2.83 20.69
CA TRP A 441 -11.09 1.85 20.18
C TRP A 441 -11.77 0.53 19.81
N ARG A 442 -11.86 0.20 18.52
CA ARG A 442 -12.52 -1.03 18.05
C ARG A 442 -11.58 -2.22 17.88
N GLY A 443 -10.26 -2.02 17.94
CA GLY A 443 -9.24 -3.04 17.74
C GLY A 443 -9.16 -3.53 16.30
N GLY A 444 -7.93 -3.80 15.82
CA GLY A 444 -7.68 -4.33 14.49
C GLY A 444 -7.83 -3.33 13.32
N GLY A 445 -7.24 -3.67 12.18
CA GLY A 445 -7.31 -2.89 10.95
C GLY A 445 -6.77 -1.47 11.10
N ARG A 446 -7.50 -0.50 10.54
CA ARG A 446 -7.09 0.92 10.54
C ARG A 446 -7.14 1.57 11.91
N ASP A 447 -7.87 0.97 12.84
CA ASP A 447 -7.99 1.50 14.18
C ASP A 447 -6.73 1.23 15.02
N ASP A 448 -5.90 0.23 14.69
CA ASP A 448 -4.79 -0.25 15.52
C ASP A 448 -3.43 0.42 15.22
N SER A 449 -3.41 1.75 15.17
CA SER A 449 -2.20 2.50 14.82
C SER A 449 -1.10 2.40 15.87
N ILE A 450 0.17 2.36 15.45
CA ILE A 450 1.30 2.59 16.39
C ILE A 450 1.41 4.06 16.84
N PHE A 451 0.80 5.00 16.13
CA PHE A 451 0.87 6.42 16.44
C PHE A 451 -0.26 6.83 17.38
N SER A 452 0.09 7.47 18.49
CA SER A 452 -0.85 7.93 19.50
C SER A 452 -0.58 9.39 19.87
N TRP A 453 -1.63 10.21 19.83
CA TRP A 453 -1.56 11.60 20.28
C TRP A 453 -1.24 11.68 21.78
N GLU A 454 -1.77 10.76 22.58
CA GLU A 454 -1.48 10.69 24.02
C GLU A 454 -0.01 10.38 24.28
N GLU A 455 0.58 9.43 23.54
CA GLU A 455 2.00 9.05 23.70
C GLU A 455 2.94 10.19 23.28
N LEU A 456 2.63 10.91 22.19
CA LEU A 456 3.38 12.11 21.79
C LEU A 456 3.23 13.24 22.81
N ARG A 457 2.03 13.46 23.34
CA ARG A 457 1.76 14.51 24.33
C ARG A 457 2.49 14.25 25.65
N THR A 458 2.41 13.02 26.16
CA THR A 458 3.03 12.60 27.43
C THR A 458 4.52 12.32 27.33
N GLY A 459 5.04 12.07 26.12
CA GLY A 459 6.44 11.76 25.87
C GLY A 459 6.79 10.27 25.88
N ASP A 460 5.82 9.36 26.05
CA ASP A 460 5.98 7.90 25.97
C ASP A 460 6.17 7.43 24.51
N THR A 461 7.21 7.95 23.86
CA THR A 461 7.42 7.86 22.41
C THR A 461 8.34 6.71 21.99
N LYS A 462 8.74 5.83 22.93
CA LYS A 462 9.71 4.76 22.67
C LYS A 462 9.33 3.93 21.45
N ARG A 463 8.06 3.48 21.37
CA ARG A 463 7.58 2.66 20.24
C ARG A 463 7.64 3.41 18.91
N ILE A 464 7.23 4.67 18.89
CA ILE A 464 7.27 5.52 17.69
C ILE A 464 8.73 5.69 17.25
N ARG A 465 9.64 6.00 18.18
CA ARG A 465 11.06 6.18 17.92
C ARG A 465 11.72 4.90 17.43
N ASP A 466 11.39 3.76 18.03
CA ASP A 466 11.91 2.45 17.63
C ASP A 466 11.42 2.04 16.23
N TRP A 467 10.19 2.38 15.88
CA TRP A 467 9.67 2.18 14.53
C TRP A 467 10.43 3.02 13.49
N VAL A 468 10.56 4.33 13.75
CA VAL A 468 11.31 5.25 12.87
C VAL A 468 12.77 4.80 12.73
N ARG A 469 13.39 4.34 13.83
CA ARG A 469 14.73 3.75 13.82
C ARG A 469 14.84 2.56 12.86
N MET A 470 13.91 1.61 12.95
CA MET A 470 13.90 0.44 12.05
C MET A 470 13.75 0.87 10.59
N LEU A 471 12.87 1.82 10.29
CA LEU A 471 12.71 2.33 8.93
C LEU A 471 14.00 2.95 8.36
N ALA A 472 14.68 3.79 9.13
CA ALA A 472 15.94 4.40 8.69
C ALA A 472 17.03 3.35 8.43
N SER A 473 17.07 2.28 9.23
CA SER A 473 18.11 1.25 9.10
C SER A 473 18.11 0.46 7.79
N CYS A 474 16.96 0.39 7.12
CA CYS A 474 16.83 -0.24 5.80
C CYS A 474 16.66 0.79 4.66
N GLY A 475 16.82 2.09 4.93
CA GLY A 475 16.97 3.13 3.92
C GLY A 475 15.71 3.97 3.62
N TRP A 476 14.63 3.85 4.40
CA TRP A 476 13.48 4.75 4.25
C TRP A 476 13.82 6.18 4.68
N ASN A 477 13.39 7.18 3.92
CA ASN A 477 13.66 8.60 4.20
C ASN A 477 12.39 9.47 4.28
N ALA A 478 11.21 8.87 4.17
CA ALA A 478 9.94 9.56 4.30
C ALA A 478 8.90 8.72 5.07
N LEU A 479 8.07 9.39 5.85
CA LEU A 479 7.00 8.76 6.63
C LEU A 479 5.72 9.58 6.49
N CYS A 480 4.62 8.93 6.10
CA CYS A 480 3.28 9.48 6.27
C CYS A 480 2.53 8.64 7.32
N PRO A 481 2.32 9.15 8.55
CA PRO A 481 1.72 8.38 9.63
C PRO A 481 0.19 8.38 9.59
N SER A 482 -0.41 9.31 8.85
CA SER A 482 -1.85 9.54 8.78
C SER A 482 -2.54 8.71 7.70
N GLU A 483 -3.80 8.34 7.96
CA GLU A 483 -4.63 7.65 6.98
C GLU A 483 -4.85 8.49 5.70
N ILE A 484 -4.73 7.85 4.54
CA ILE A 484 -4.99 8.42 3.22
C ILE A 484 -6.45 8.80 2.98
N ASN A 485 -7.39 8.03 3.51
CA ASN A 485 -8.78 8.42 3.59
C ASN A 485 -8.96 9.27 4.83
N TRP A 486 -9.15 10.56 4.63
CA TRP A 486 -9.15 11.52 5.72
C TRP A 486 -10.21 11.18 6.78
N HIS A 487 -9.79 11.30 8.03
CA HIS A 487 -10.55 11.04 9.24
C HIS A 487 -10.15 12.08 10.29
N TYR A 488 -11.09 12.54 11.12
CA TYR A 488 -10.81 13.60 12.09
C TYR A 488 -9.71 13.26 13.09
N ARG A 489 -9.56 11.98 13.45
CA ARG A 489 -8.45 11.47 14.29
C ARG A 489 -7.06 11.80 13.74
N ASN A 490 -6.93 12.07 12.44
CA ASN A 490 -5.68 12.48 11.81
C ASN A 490 -5.60 13.99 11.56
N ASN A 491 -6.49 14.81 12.14
CA ASN A 491 -6.43 16.26 12.01
C ASN A 491 -5.23 16.84 12.78
N PHE A 492 -4.12 17.08 12.08
CA PHE A 492 -2.89 17.57 12.69
C PHE A 492 -2.98 19.01 13.23
N LEU A 493 -3.93 19.82 12.75
CA LEU A 493 -4.05 21.22 13.18
C LEU A 493 -4.39 21.35 14.66
N ASP A 494 -5.07 20.35 15.23
CA ASP A 494 -5.42 20.32 16.66
C ASP A 494 -4.28 19.75 17.53
N HIS A 495 -3.18 19.33 16.90
CA HIS A 495 -2.08 18.56 17.51
C HIS A 495 -0.69 18.99 17.04
N LEU A 496 -0.49 20.28 16.76
CA LEU A 496 0.76 20.79 16.20
C LEU A 496 1.98 20.54 17.10
N ASP A 497 1.81 20.58 18.43
CA ASP A 497 2.89 20.28 19.38
C ASP A 497 3.33 18.81 19.30
N GLU A 498 2.37 17.89 19.17
CA GLU A 498 2.63 16.46 18.97
C GLU A 498 3.23 16.18 17.58
N VAL A 499 2.80 16.90 16.54
CA VAL A 499 3.37 16.80 15.19
C VAL A 499 4.81 17.27 15.14
N GLU A 500 5.17 18.36 15.82
CA GLU A 500 6.56 18.82 15.93
C GLU A 500 7.44 17.75 16.59
N LYS A 501 6.99 17.16 17.70
CA LYS A 501 7.71 16.04 18.36
C LYS A 501 7.89 14.83 17.44
N LEU A 502 6.86 14.48 16.67
CA LEU A 502 6.97 13.38 15.71
C LEU A 502 7.97 13.72 14.59
N ALA A 503 7.96 14.96 14.10
CA ALA A 503 8.92 15.42 13.11
C ALA A 503 10.36 15.41 13.65
N ASP A 504 10.57 15.80 14.92
CA ASP A 504 11.88 15.71 15.58
C ASP A 504 12.39 14.26 15.63
N ILE A 505 11.52 13.32 16.02
CA ILE A 505 11.84 11.88 16.00
C ILE A 505 12.23 11.45 14.59
N CYS A 506 11.48 11.86 13.55
CA CYS A 506 11.80 11.52 12.17
C CYS A 506 13.16 12.12 11.72
N ARG A 507 13.41 13.39 12.06
CA ARG A 507 14.63 14.12 11.69
C ARG A 507 15.88 13.53 12.31
N ASP A 508 15.81 13.09 13.57
CA ASP A 508 16.89 12.38 14.25
C ASP A 508 17.38 11.15 13.46
N TYR A 509 16.50 10.54 12.66
CA TYR A 509 16.81 9.38 11.82
C TYR A 509 16.82 9.69 10.31
N GLY A 510 16.93 10.96 9.92
CA GLY A 510 17.02 11.35 8.51
C GLY A 510 15.73 11.16 7.70
N ILE A 511 14.59 11.01 8.36
CA ILE A 511 13.28 10.80 7.74
C ILE A 511 12.49 12.12 7.72
N LYS A 512 11.93 12.48 6.56
CA LYS A 512 10.99 13.60 6.43
C LYS A 512 9.56 13.17 6.75
N LEU A 513 8.86 14.02 7.50
CA LEU A 513 7.44 13.83 7.80
C LEU A 513 6.58 14.31 6.62
N TYR A 514 5.60 13.50 6.23
CA TYR A 514 4.53 13.82 5.28
C TYR A 514 3.17 13.64 5.97
N TRP A 515 2.11 14.23 5.42
CA TRP A 515 0.76 14.08 5.96
C TRP A 515 -0.29 13.92 4.87
N SER A 516 -1.40 13.25 5.19
CA SER A 516 -2.59 13.14 4.33
C SER A 516 -3.70 14.06 4.85
N PRO A 517 -3.72 15.35 4.46
CA PRO A 517 -4.83 16.23 4.77
C PRO A 517 -6.05 15.93 3.89
N ASN A 518 -7.23 16.43 4.28
CA ASN A 518 -8.31 16.60 3.31
C ASN A 518 -7.94 17.70 2.31
N TYR A 519 -8.58 17.69 1.14
CA TYR A 519 -8.24 18.62 0.06
C TYR A 519 -8.52 20.09 0.40
N LEU A 520 -9.47 20.40 1.29
CA LEU A 520 -9.78 21.78 1.69
C LEU A 520 -8.64 22.39 2.50
N LEU A 521 -8.11 21.62 3.47
CA LEU A 521 -6.90 22.00 4.21
C LEU A 521 -5.69 22.14 3.29
N ALA A 522 -5.53 21.23 2.33
CA ALA A 522 -4.41 21.25 1.40
C ALA A 522 -4.43 22.48 0.45
N LEU A 523 -5.63 22.99 0.15
CA LEU A 523 -5.85 24.19 -0.68
C LEU A 523 -5.65 25.51 0.08
N ASP A 524 -5.63 25.50 1.41
CA ASP A 524 -5.45 26.68 2.24
C ASP A 524 -3.96 26.96 2.49
N PRO A 525 -3.40 28.06 1.94
CA PRO A 525 -1.99 28.42 2.17
C PRO A 525 -1.64 28.56 3.65
N LYS A 526 -2.57 29.05 4.48
CA LYS A 526 -2.33 29.25 5.92
C LYS A 526 -2.09 27.93 6.64
N THR A 527 -2.73 26.85 6.19
CA THR A 527 -2.51 25.51 6.72
C THR A 527 -1.07 25.06 6.46
N ALA A 528 -0.54 25.26 5.25
CA ALA A 528 0.85 24.97 4.92
C ALA A 528 1.82 25.86 5.71
N GLU A 529 1.60 27.18 5.73
CA GLU A 529 2.42 28.15 6.48
C GLU A 529 2.53 27.79 7.97
N THR A 530 1.41 27.43 8.59
CA THR A 530 1.36 27.02 10.00
C THR A 530 2.17 25.76 10.26
N LEU A 531 2.08 24.78 9.36
CA LEU A 531 2.81 23.53 9.50
C LEU A 531 4.32 23.73 9.30
N TYR A 532 4.74 24.44 8.25
CA TYR A 532 6.16 24.72 8.00
C TYR A 532 6.80 25.65 9.04
N ALA A 533 6.02 26.49 9.71
CA ALA A 533 6.52 27.29 10.84
C ALA A 533 6.94 26.42 12.03
N ARG A 534 6.31 25.25 12.21
CA ARG A 534 6.64 24.28 13.28
C ARG A 534 7.59 23.19 12.80
N VAL A 535 7.47 22.77 11.54
CA VAL A 535 8.25 21.69 10.92
C VAL A 535 8.87 22.20 9.60
N PRO A 536 9.99 22.93 9.65
CA PRO A 536 10.57 23.59 8.46
C PRO A 536 11.01 22.63 7.35
N ASP A 537 11.27 21.36 7.69
CA ASP A 537 11.70 20.29 6.79
C ASP A 537 10.57 19.32 6.43
N PHE A 538 9.31 19.71 6.65
CA PHE A 538 8.13 18.93 6.25
C PHE A 538 8.20 18.58 4.76
N GLY A 539 7.91 17.32 4.43
CA GLY A 539 8.07 16.79 3.08
C GLY A 539 6.93 17.18 2.12
N GLY A 540 5.72 17.36 2.66
CA GLY A 540 4.53 17.73 1.89
C GLY A 540 3.33 16.80 2.10
N TYR A 541 2.42 16.80 1.12
CA TYR A 541 1.12 16.13 1.25
C TYR A 541 1.03 14.85 0.43
N MET A 542 0.40 13.82 1.01
CA MET A 542 -0.05 12.61 0.32
C MET A 542 -1.56 12.71 0.09
N MET A 543 -2.00 12.70 -1.17
CA MET A 543 -3.38 13.03 -1.53
C MET A 543 -4.09 11.86 -2.22
N LYS A 544 -5.31 11.56 -1.77
CA LYS A 544 -6.28 10.74 -2.51
C LYS A 544 -7.47 11.61 -2.87
N LEU A 545 -7.67 11.78 -4.17
CA LEU A 545 -8.67 12.70 -4.73
C LEU A 545 -9.57 11.91 -5.68
N GLY A 546 -10.88 12.17 -5.62
CA GLY A 546 -11.86 11.62 -6.55
C GLY A 546 -12.06 10.11 -6.50
N SER A 547 -11.76 9.45 -5.37
CA SER A 547 -11.71 7.98 -5.25
C SER A 547 -12.29 7.51 -3.90
N GLU A 548 -13.12 6.45 -3.92
CA GLU A 548 -13.74 5.84 -2.72
C GLU A 548 -14.30 6.85 -1.72
N LYS A 549 -15.16 7.76 -2.21
CA LYS A 549 -15.79 8.83 -1.42
C LYS A 549 -14.84 9.93 -0.92
N GLN A 550 -13.57 9.94 -1.32
CA GLN A 550 -12.69 11.10 -1.09
C GLN A 550 -12.94 12.13 -2.19
N ASN A 551 -13.37 13.34 -1.81
CA ASN A 551 -13.66 14.44 -2.74
C ASN A 551 -12.37 15.06 -3.30
N GLY A 552 -12.49 15.80 -4.40
CA GLY A 552 -11.40 16.54 -5.07
C GLY A 552 -11.07 16.04 -6.49
N ASP A 553 -10.45 16.91 -7.31
CA ASP A 553 -9.93 16.56 -8.64
C ASP A 553 -8.51 16.01 -8.53
N PRO A 554 -8.22 14.81 -9.04
CA PRO A 554 -6.85 14.35 -9.18
C PRO A 554 -6.08 15.02 -10.34
N ARG A 555 -6.73 15.81 -11.21
CA ARG A 555 -6.12 16.44 -12.40
C ARG A 555 -5.43 17.77 -12.09
N PRO A 556 -4.61 18.29 -13.02
CA PRO A 556 -3.79 19.49 -12.79
C PRO A 556 -4.51 20.70 -12.18
N PRO A 557 -5.75 21.08 -12.56
CA PRO A 557 -6.36 22.31 -12.06
C PRO A 557 -6.46 22.41 -10.53
N MET A 558 -6.76 21.30 -9.83
CA MET A 558 -6.80 21.28 -8.36
C MET A 558 -5.46 20.87 -7.77
N THR A 559 -4.84 19.80 -8.29
CA THR A 559 -3.57 19.30 -7.77
C THR A 559 -2.47 20.36 -7.84
N ASN A 560 -2.43 21.17 -8.90
CA ASN A 560 -1.45 22.26 -9.01
C ASN A 560 -1.70 23.38 -8.00
N ARG A 561 -2.96 23.68 -7.65
CA ARG A 561 -3.27 24.67 -6.61
C ARG A 561 -2.81 24.21 -5.24
N ILE A 562 -2.99 22.92 -4.93
CA ILE A 562 -2.44 22.32 -3.71
C ILE A 562 -0.91 22.36 -3.76
N ALA A 563 -0.31 22.06 -4.91
CA ALA A 563 1.15 22.11 -5.05
C ALA A 563 1.72 23.53 -4.89
N ASP A 564 0.97 24.54 -5.32
CA ASP A 564 1.31 25.96 -5.17
C ASP A 564 1.30 26.41 -3.70
N THR A 565 0.51 25.79 -2.80
CA THR A 565 0.55 26.10 -1.36
C THR A 565 1.83 25.59 -0.69
N LEU A 566 2.41 24.50 -1.20
CA LEU A 566 3.65 23.92 -0.68
C LEU A 566 4.92 24.48 -1.33
N LYS A 567 4.81 25.01 -2.55
CA LYS A 567 5.94 25.44 -3.38
C LYS A 567 6.88 26.45 -2.68
N PRO A 568 6.40 27.47 -1.95
CA PRO A 568 7.28 28.41 -1.23
C PRO A 568 8.20 27.75 -0.20
N HIS A 569 7.85 26.55 0.26
CA HIS A 569 8.55 25.82 1.31
C HIS A 569 9.36 24.62 0.77
N GLY A 570 9.32 24.35 -0.54
CA GLY A 570 9.99 23.20 -1.16
C GLY A 570 9.26 21.86 -0.99
N GLY A 571 8.01 21.88 -0.51
CA GLY A 571 7.20 20.68 -0.33
C GLY A 571 6.68 20.07 -1.62
N LYS A 572 6.37 18.76 -1.56
CA LYS A 572 5.82 17.99 -2.68
C LYS A 572 4.38 17.54 -2.44
N VAL A 573 3.63 17.37 -3.52
CA VAL A 573 2.32 16.73 -3.52
C VAL A 573 2.44 15.35 -4.16
N LEU A 574 2.22 14.30 -3.39
CA LEU A 574 2.15 12.93 -3.87
C LEU A 574 0.68 12.64 -4.15
N VAL A 575 0.26 12.79 -5.40
CA VAL A 575 -1.13 12.53 -5.82
C VAL A 575 -1.26 11.06 -6.21
N ARG A 576 -2.10 10.32 -5.49
CA ARG A 576 -2.35 8.92 -5.79
C ARG A 576 -3.19 8.80 -7.06
N ALA A 577 -2.67 8.11 -8.08
CA ALA A 577 -3.42 7.76 -9.28
C ALA A 577 -4.28 6.51 -9.09
N PHE A 578 -4.80 6.34 -7.87
CA PHE A 578 -5.71 5.26 -7.52
C PHE A 578 -7.16 5.75 -7.56
N VAL A 579 -7.70 5.87 -8.77
CA VAL A 579 -9.01 6.48 -9.06
C VAL A 579 -9.85 5.51 -9.88
N TYR A 580 -11.10 5.26 -9.48
CA TYR A 580 -12.00 4.33 -10.16
C TYR A 580 -13.47 4.53 -9.75
N GLY A 581 -14.38 3.82 -10.42
CA GLY A 581 -15.80 3.79 -10.08
C GLY A 581 -16.58 5.04 -10.49
N ASN A 582 -15.95 6.02 -11.13
CA ASN A 582 -16.58 7.30 -11.41
C ASN A 582 -16.81 7.49 -12.91
N LEU A 583 -18.06 7.30 -13.36
CA LEU A 583 -18.51 7.49 -14.74
C LEU A 583 -18.31 8.93 -15.24
N ARG A 584 -18.02 9.88 -14.33
CA ARG A 584 -17.61 11.25 -14.66
C ARG A 584 -16.40 11.31 -15.59
N TYR A 585 -15.46 10.37 -15.42
CA TYR A 585 -14.17 10.44 -16.09
C TYR A 585 -14.14 9.62 -17.38
N THR A 586 -15.00 8.62 -17.49
CA THR A 586 -14.95 7.65 -18.58
C THR A 586 -16.29 6.89 -18.66
N PRO A 587 -16.74 6.47 -19.86
CA PRO A 587 -18.01 5.75 -20.00
C PRO A 587 -18.00 4.38 -19.29
N GLU A 588 -16.83 3.78 -19.09
CA GLU A 588 -16.67 2.48 -18.46
C GLU A 588 -15.93 2.64 -17.13
N PRO A 589 -16.58 2.38 -15.98
CA PRO A 589 -16.08 2.78 -14.66
C PRO A 589 -14.97 1.86 -14.13
N TYR A 590 -14.27 1.16 -15.02
CA TYR A 590 -13.36 0.09 -14.69
C TYR A 590 -12.05 0.59 -14.10
N ARG A 591 -11.62 -0.11 -13.06
CA ARG A 591 -10.50 0.27 -12.22
C ARG A 591 -9.14 0.32 -12.93
N ASN A 592 -8.92 -0.54 -13.92
CA ASN A 592 -7.69 -0.54 -14.72
C ASN A 592 -7.66 0.52 -15.81
N LEU A 593 -8.81 1.09 -16.21
CA LEU A 593 -8.86 2.05 -17.31
C LEU A 593 -8.71 3.49 -16.82
N ILE A 594 -9.41 3.85 -15.74
CA ILE A 594 -9.54 5.22 -15.25
C ILE A 594 -8.19 5.89 -14.94
N PRO A 595 -7.23 5.25 -14.25
CA PRO A 595 -5.96 5.90 -13.97
C PRO A 595 -5.24 6.38 -15.23
N TYR A 596 -5.20 5.56 -16.27
CA TYR A 596 -4.59 5.97 -17.54
C TYR A 596 -5.37 7.13 -18.18
N ASP A 597 -6.69 6.99 -18.30
CA ASP A 597 -7.56 7.99 -18.93
C ASP A 597 -7.45 9.38 -18.27
N LEU A 598 -7.18 9.42 -16.97
CA LEU A 598 -7.07 10.66 -16.20
C LEU A 598 -5.69 11.31 -16.24
N PHE A 599 -4.63 10.51 -16.15
CA PHE A 599 -3.28 11.05 -15.90
C PHE A 599 -2.40 11.02 -17.15
N ALA A 600 -2.55 10.05 -18.05
CA ALA A 600 -1.67 9.91 -19.21
C ALA A 600 -1.76 11.11 -20.16
N HIS A 601 -2.97 11.64 -20.36
CA HIS A 601 -3.21 12.79 -21.23
C HIS A 601 -2.79 14.13 -20.61
N GLU A 602 -2.56 14.16 -19.29
CA GLU A 602 -2.17 15.34 -18.52
C GLU A 602 -0.66 15.40 -18.24
N ASP A 603 0.11 14.46 -18.77
CA ASP A 603 1.57 14.43 -18.62
C ASP A 603 2.23 15.68 -19.22
N GLY A 604 2.94 16.40 -18.37
CA GLY A 604 3.54 17.72 -18.60
C GLY A 604 2.73 18.90 -18.04
N ASN A 605 1.48 18.69 -17.59
CA ASN A 605 0.61 19.76 -17.10
C ASN A 605 0.60 19.88 -15.56
N PHE A 606 1.09 18.87 -14.83
CA PHE A 606 1.26 18.97 -13.38
C PHE A 606 2.48 19.85 -13.03
N ARG A 607 2.48 20.49 -11.85
CA ARG A 607 3.64 21.24 -11.34
C ARG A 607 4.86 20.34 -11.16
N ASP A 608 6.04 20.95 -11.18
CA ASP A 608 7.35 20.33 -10.94
C ASP A 608 7.50 19.70 -9.54
N ASN A 609 6.68 20.09 -8.57
CA ASN A 609 6.61 19.49 -7.24
C ASN A 609 5.42 18.53 -7.02
N VAL A 610 4.77 18.07 -8.10
CA VAL A 610 3.75 17.01 -8.05
C VAL A 610 4.36 15.70 -8.51
N VAL A 611 4.17 14.65 -7.71
CA VAL A 611 4.52 13.27 -8.05
C VAL A 611 3.25 12.47 -8.26
N ILE A 612 3.09 11.87 -9.43
CA ILE A 612 1.95 11.00 -9.76
C ILE A 612 2.28 9.58 -9.27
N VAL A 613 1.44 9.03 -8.38
CA VAL A 613 1.71 7.76 -7.71
C VAL A 613 0.56 6.76 -7.96
N PRO A 614 0.53 6.01 -9.08
CA PRO A 614 -0.34 4.85 -9.23
C PRO A 614 0.06 3.73 -8.28
N LYS A 615 -0.82 2.75 -8.09
CA LYS A 615 -0.45 1.47 -7.48
C LYS A 615 0.49 0.70 -8.41
N GLY A 616 1.35 -0.17 -7.88
CA GLY A 616 2.22 -1.05 -8.66
C GLY A 616 1.50 -2.19 -9.41
N SER A 617 0.16 -2.16 -9.43
CA SER A 617 -0.67 -2.98 -10.33
C SER A 617 -1.83 -2.13 -10.88
N PRO A 618 -2.40 -2.48 -12.03
CA PRO A 618 -3.56 -1.79 -12.61
C PRO A 618 -4.81 -1.78 -11.72
N MET A 619 -4.89 -2.64 -10.69
CA MET A 619 -6.04 -2.73 -9.80
C MET A 619 -5.72 -2.38 -8.33
N ASP A 620 -5.43 -3.36 -7.45
CA ASP A 620 -5.25 -3.17 -5.99
C ASP A 620 -4.05 -3.87 -5.39
N TRP A 621 -2.88 -3.64 -5.99
CA TRP A 621 -1.63 -4.31 -5.60
C TRP A 621 -1.62 -5.82 -5.87
N ASP A 622 -2.41 -6.28 -6.84
CA ASP A 622 -2.54 -7.67 -7.25
C ASP A 622 -1.15 -8.28 -7.50
N LEU A 623 -0.87 -9.40 -6.82
CA LEU A 623 0.44 -10.05 -6.91
C LEU A 623 0.74 -10.48 -8.35
N TRP A 624 -0.28 -10.96 -9.06
CA TRP A 624 -0.17 -11.42 -10.43
C TRP A 624 -1.00 -10.60 -11.42
N ALA A 625 -0.57 -9.36 -11.62
CA ALA A 625 -1.05 -8.49 -12.68
C ALA A 625 0.10 -7.93 -13.54
N PRO A 626 -0.18 -7.50 -14.78
CA PRO A 626 0.77 -6.72 -15.57
C PRO A 626 1.12 -5.42 -14.82
N ILE A 627 2.16 -4.72 -15.28
CA ILE A 627 2.43 -3.37 -14.77
C ILE A 627 1.27 -2.42 -15.08
N PRO A 628 1.04 -1.37 -14.28
CA PRO A 628 0.10 -0.31 -14.64
C PRO A 628 0.48 0.32 -15.98
N ALA A 629 -0.51 0.60 -16.84
CA ALA A 629 -0.26 1.30 -18.11
C ALA A 629 0.38 2.69 -17.90
N LEU A 630 0.13 3.33 -16.75
CA LEU A 630 0.77 4.59 -16.36
C LEU A 630 2.30 4.51 -16.23
N ASP A 631 2.85 3.34 -15.89
CA ASP A 631 4.31 3.13 -15.87
C ASP A 631 4.91 3.45 -17.26
N GLY A 632 4.22 3.11 -18.35
CA GLY A 632 4.65 3.42 -19.72
C GLY A 632 4.26 4.83 -20.22
N ALA A 633 3.32 5.51 -19.56
CA ALA A 633 2.66 6.70 -20.09
C ALA A 633 3.27 8.04 -19.63
N ILE A 634 3.65 8.17 -18.35
CA ILE A 634 4.03 9.47 -17.73
C ILE A 634 5.49 9.85 -18.00
N ARG A 635 5.80 10.64 -19.02
CA ARG A 635 7.19 10.91 -19.44
C ARG A 635 7.78 12.21 -18.92
N LYS A 636 6.95 13.20 -18.60
CA LYS A 636 7.38 14.60 -18.36
C LYS A 636 7.24 15.03 -16.91
N ASN A 637 6.29 14.47 -16.16
CA ASN A 637 6.12 14.74 -14.74
C ASN A 637 6.88 13.75 -13.85
N LEU A 638 7.09 14.13 -12.58
CA LEU A 638 7.66 13.22 -11.58
C LEU A 638 6.73 12.03 -11.37
N TYR A 639 7.33 10.85 -11.28
CA TYR A 639 6.62 9.59 -11.27
C TYR A 639 6.95 8.77 -10.03
N GLY A 640 5.94 8.13 -9.44
CA GLY A 640 6.13 7.22 -8.31
C GLY A 640 5.30 5.95 -8.47
N SER A 641 5.45 5.03 -7.53
CA SER A 641 4.60 3.85 -7.43
C SER A 641 4.29 3.50 -5.99
N GLU A 642 3.04 3.12 -5.75
CA GLU A 642 2.55 2.65 -4.46
C GLU A 642 2.52 1.12 -4.45
N LEU A 643 3.34 0.55 -3.56
CA LEU A 643 3.49 -0.88 -3.37
C LEU A 643 2.93 -1.27 -2.00
N VAL A 644 2.19 -2.36 -1.95
CA VAL A 644 1.82 -2.97 -0.67
C VAL A 644 3.10 -3.48 0.00
N ILE A 645 3.33 -3.15 1.29
CA ILE A 645 4.44 -3.76 2.07
C ILE A 645 3.94 -5.01 2.79
N ASP A 646 2.85 -4.90 3.51
CA ASP A 646 2.46 -5.92 4.49
C ASP A 646 0.96 -6.21 4.46
N LYS A 647 0.66 -7.46 4.79
CA LYS A 647 -0.68 -8.00 4.97
C LYS A 647 -0.66 -8.96 6.15
N SER A 648 -1.78 -9.12 6.83
CA SER A 648 -1.96 -9.92 8.05
C SER A 648 -1.67 -11.43 7.95
N TRP A 649 -1.05 -11.92 6.87
CA TRP A 649 -0.68 -13.32 6.68
C TRP A 649 0.78 -13.46 6.23
N PRO A 650 1.42 -14.62 6.47
CA PRO A 650 2.80 -14.86 6.07
C PRO A 650 2.99 -14.75 4.54
N VAL A 651 3.76 -13.77 4.08
CA VAL A 651 4.12 -13.58 2.66
C VAL A 651 5.37 -12.73 2.52
N SER A 652 6.21 -13.02 1.51
CA SER A 652 7.22 -12.08 1.05
C SER A 652 6.84 -11.47 -0.29
N TRP A 653 7.05 -10.17 -0.45
CA TRP A 653 6.80 -9.42 -1.68
C TRP A 653 8.09 -9.00 -2.39
N VAL A 654 9.27 -9.36 -1.85
CA VAL A 654 10.55 -8.83 -2.32
C VAL A 654 10.83 -9.20 -3.78
N LYS A 655 10.55 -10.44 -4.18
CA LYS A 655 10.70 -10.87 -5.59
C LYS A 655 9.70 -10.16 -6.49
N LYS A 656 8.44 -9.96 -6.06
CA LYS A 656 7.47 -9.16 -6.82
C LYS A 656 7.95 -7.73 -7.04
N TRP A 657 8.51 -7.05 -6.04
CA TRP A 657 9.00 -5.69 -6.23
C TRP A 657 10.27 -5.65 -7.08
N LYS A 658 11.19 -6.60 -6.89
CA LYS A 658 12.35 -6.76 -7.76
C LYS A 658 11.93 -6.95 -9.21
N TRP A 659 10.94 -7.82 -9.46
CA TRP A 659 10.30 -7.96 -10.76
C TRP A 659 9.76 -6.61 -11.26
N TRP A 660 9.01 -5.86 -10.44
CA TRP A 660 8.42 -4.57 -10.83
C TRP A 660 9.47 -3.53 -11.24
N PHE A 661 10.55 -3.37 -10.47
CA PHE A 661 11.67 -2.47 -10.78
C PHE A 661 12.35 -2.82 -12.10
N GLU A 662 12.33 -4.10 -12.46
CA GLU A 662 12.96 -4.64 -13.67
C GLU A 662 12.01 -4.81 -14.84
N GLN A 663 10.75 -4.39 -14.71
CA GLN A 663 9.83 -4.41 -15.83
C GLN A 663 10.17 -3.31 -16.82
N ASP A 664 10.27 -3.71 -18.08
CA ASP A 664 10.40 -2.79 -19.20
C ASP A 664 9.03 -2.19 -19.52
N THR A 665 8.93 -0.88 -19.35
CA THR A 665 7.70 -0.13 -19.60
C THR A 665 7.53 0.22 -21.08
N TYR A 666 8.57 0.04 -21.89
CA TYR A 666 8.67 0.51 -23.28
C TYR A 666 8.38 2.02 -23.43
N ARG A 667 8.46 2.79 -22.33
CA ARG A 667 8.18 4.23 -22.30
C ARG A 667 9.02 4.98 -23.33
N ASN A 668 10.30 4.64 -23.47
CA ASN A 668 11.22 5.23 -24.44
C ASN A 668 11.79 4.17 -25.41
N GLY A 669 11.04 3.10 -25.66
CA GLY A 669 11.52 1.90 -26.36
C GLY A 669 12.09 0.83 -25.42
N PRO A 670 12.60 -0.30 -25.95
CA PRO A 670 13.17 -1.38 -25.15
C PRO A 670 14.27 -0.90 -24.18
N GLY A 671 14.29 -1.47 -22.97
CA GLY A 671 15.20 -1.11 -21.88
C GLY A 671 14.70 0.00 -20.95
N SER A 672 13.45 0.44 -21.08
CA SER A 672 12.84 1.49 -20.26
C SER A 672 12.36 0.95 -18.91
N LEU A 673 13.29 0.46 -18.09
CA LEU A 673 12.98 -0.20 -16.82
C LEU A 673 12.46 0.79 -15.78
N ASN A 674 11.47 0.37 -14.99
CA ASN A 674 10.90 1.18 -13.90
C ASN A 674 11.97 1.78 -12.96
N LYS A 675 13.02 1.02 -12.64
CA LYS A 675 14.11 1.48 -11.75
C LYS A 675 14.85 2.74 -12.22
N PHE A 676 14.77 3.11 -13.50
CA PHE A 676 15.44 4.30 -14.05
C PHE A 676 14.54 5.54 -14.12
N SER A 677 13.26 5.43 -13.79
CA SER A 677 12.27 6.49 -14.03
C SER A 677 11.32 6.73 -12.85
N VAL A 678 11.70 6.29 -11.65
CA VAL A 678 10.87 6.39 -10.45
C VAL A 678 11.48 7.35 -9.42
N ASP A 679 10.75 8.43 -9.13
CA ASP A 679 11.11 9.46 -8.16
C ASP A 679 10.63 9.13 -6.74
N CYS A 680 9.63 8.26 -6.63
CA CYS A 680 8.99 7.91 -5.37
C CYS A 680 8.56 6.45 -5.30
N ILE A 681 8.95 5.76 -4.25
CA ILE A 681 8.35 4.48 -3.84
C ILE A 681 7.62 4.70 -2.54
N MET A 682 6.31 4.40 -2.57
CA MET A 682 5.43 4.48 -1.41
C MET A 682 5.07 3.06 -1.00
N GLY A 683 5.60 2.61 0.12
CA GLY A 683 5.25 1.33 0.70
C GLY A 683 4.15 1.46 1.76
N VAL A 684 3.04 0.74 1.58
CA VAL A 684 1.90 0.80 2.50
C VAL A 684 2.06 -0.15 3.67
N SER A 685 2.18 0.43 4.86
CA SER A 685 2.38 -0.22 6.15
C SER A 685 1.06 -0.56 6.82
N MET A 686 1.01 -1.75 7.42
CA MET A 686 -0.12 -2.30 8.17
C MET A 686 0.30 -2.79 9.56
N ILE A 687 1.42 -2.30 10.10
CA ILE A 687 1.85 -2.67 11.45
C ILE A 687 0.83 -2.27 12.52
N SER A 688 0.85 -3.00 13.62
CA SER A 688 0.07 -2.72 14.81
C SER A 688 0.98 -2.69 16.05
N PRO A 689 0.52 -2.12 17.17
CA PRO A 689 1.09 -2.36 18.48
C PRO A 689 1.00 -3.85 18.85
N SER A 690 2.01 -4.63 18.44
CA SER A 690 2.13 -6.06 18.76
C SER A 690 3.58 -6.41 19.15
N PRO A 691 3.84 -7.62 19.69
CA PRO A 691 5.20 -8.11 19.97
C PRO A 691 6.15 -8.05 18.76
N ALA A 692 5.64 -8.34 17.56
CA ALA A 692 6.43 -8.49 16.34
C ALA A 692 6.21 -7.35 15.33
N TRP A 693 5.43 -6.32 15.68
CA TRP A 693 4.95 -5.23 14.80
C TRP A 693 3.99 -5.68 13.69
N THR A 694 4.27 -6.82 13.09
CA THR A 694 3.47 -7.49 12.07
C THR A 694 2.72 -8.68 12.66
N ASP A 695 1.66 -9.14 12.01
CA ASP A 695 0.90 -10.31 12.48
C ASP A 695 1.73 -11.61 12.35
N CYS A 696 2.59 -11.70 11.33
CA CYS A 696 3.61 -12.75 11.21
C CYS A 696 5.01 -12.14 11.26
N PRO A 697 5.94 -12.61 12.12
CA PRO A 697 7.30 -12.05 12.22
C PRO A 697 8.08 -12.10 10.89
N LEU A 698 7.78 -13.07 10.03
CA LEU A 698 8.43 -13.17 8.72
C LEU A 698 8.09 -12.01 7.79
N ASN A 699 6.95 -11.33 7.98
CA ASN A 699 6.57 -10.18 7.16
C ASN A 699 7.45 -8.95 7.43
N ALA A 700 8.22 -8.92 8.51
CA ALA A 700 9.20 -7.86 8.75
C ALA A 700 10.23 -7.77 7.60
N VAL A 701 10.48 -8.87 6.86
CA VAL A 701 11.32 -8.87 5.64
C VAL A 701 10.80 -7.92 4.57
N ASN A 702 9.50 -7.63 4.53
CA ASN A 702 8.90 -6.77 3.53
C ASN A 702 9.27 -5.30 3.74
N TYR A 703 9.25 -4.83 4.98
CA TYR A 703 9.69 -3.47 5.34
C TYR A 703 11.19 -3.30 5.11
N TYR A 704 11.97 -4.33 5.45
CA TYR A 704 13.40 -4.37 5.18
C TYR A 704 13.65 -4.35 3.66
N GLY A 705 13.10 -5.31 2.93
CA GLY A 705 13.37 -5.56 1.52
C GLY A 705 12.93 -4.45 0.59
N LEU A 706 11.76 -3.83 0.78
CA LEU A 706 11.37 -2.69 -0.06
C LEU A 706 12.23 -1.47 0.23
N GLY A 707 12.63 -1.26 1.49
CA GLY A 707 13.60 -0.20 1.85
C GLY A 707 14.93 -0.41 1.12
N ARG A 708 15.48 -1.64 1.19
CA ARG A 708 16.73 -2.01 0.49
C ARG A 708 16.62 -1.86 -1.03
N LEU A 709 15.54 -2.35 -1.64
CA LEU A 709 15.31 -2.21 -3.09
C LEU A 709 15.11 -0.76 -3.53
N SER A 710 14.44 0.06 -2.71
CA SER A 710 14.27 1.48 -3.01
C SER A 710 15.58 2.26 -2.87
N TRP A 711 16.48 1.81 -1.99
CA TRP A 711 17.85 2.32 -1.91
C TRP A 711 18.66 1.90 -3.15
N ASN A 712 18.74 0.59 -3.40
CA ASN A 712 19.47 0.02 -4.52
C ASN A 712 18.64 -1.11 -5.18
N PRO A 713 17.97 -0.84 -6.31
CA PRO A 713 17.16 -1.82 -7.03
C PRO A 713 17.98 -2.94 -7.68
N ASP A 714 19.31 -2.81 -7.75
CA ASP A 714 20.19 -3.83 -8.34
C ASP A 714 20.47 -4.99 -7.38
N LEU A 715 20.24 -4.81 -6.07
CA LEU A 715 20.32 -5.88 -5.07
C LEU A 715 19.48 -7.09 -5.49
N THR A 716 20.05 -8.28 -5.31
CA THR A 716 19.35 -9.53 -5.54
C THR A 716 18.41 -9.85 -4.37
N VAL A 717 17.36 -10.63 -4.65
CA VAL A 717 16.47 -11.16 -3.60
C VAL A 717 17.27 -12.00 -2.59
N ASP A 718 18.29 -12.71 -3.06
CA ASP A 718 19.14 -13.56 -2.21
C ASP A 718 19.94 -12.73 -1.20
N GLU A 719 20.58 -11.65 -1.64
CA GLU A 719 21.32 -10.73 -0.78
C GLU A 719 20.40 -10.12 0.28
N ILE A 720 19.22 -9.62 -0.12
CA ILE A 720 18.25 -9.02 0.80
C ILE A 720 17.78 -10.03 1.85
N TYR A 721 17.44 -11.26 1.43
CA TYR A 721 17.02 -12.31 2.37
C TYR A 721 18.16 -12.73 3.28
N THR A 722 19.38 -12.94 2.76
CA THR A 722 20.54 -13.28 3.58
C THR A 722 20.80 -12.20 4.63
N GLU A 723 20.88 -10.92 4.22
CA GLU A 723 21.10 -9.80 5.14
C GLU A 723 20.05 -9.77 6.25
N TRP A 724 18.76 -9.86 5.88
CA TRP A 724 17.66 -9.78 6.85
C TRP A 724 17.65 -10.98 7.80
N ILE A 725 17.85 -12.20 7.29
CA ILE A 725 17.85 -13.41 8.12
C ILE A 725 19.03 -13.40 9.08
N GLN A 726 20.23 -13.03 8.63
CA GLN A 726 21.40 -12.98 9.51
C GLN A 726 21.24 -11.95 10.64
N GLN A 727 20.73 -10.77 10.32
CA GLN A 727 20.46 -9.71 11.30
C GLN A 727 19.34 -10.10 12.29
N THR A 728 18.36 -10.89 11.84
CA THR A 728 17.20 -11.30 12.64
C THR A 728 17.47 -12.58 13.43
N PHE A 729 17.80 -13.69 12.77
CA PHE A 729 17.88 -15.03 13.35
C PHE A 729 19.31 -15.52 13.60
N GLY A 730 20.33 -14.84 13.07
CA GLY A 730 21.74 -15.21 13.19
C GLY A 730 22.32 -15.85 11.94
N GLY A 731 23.64 -16.09 11.97
CA GLY A 731 24.45 -16.50 10.81
C GLY A 731 24.54 -18.00 10.54
N ASP A 732 23.79 -18.84 11.24
CA ASP A 732 23.82 -20.29 11.01
C ASP A 732 23.37 -20.61 9.55
N PRO A 733 24.20 -21.30 8.75
CA PRO A 733 23.88 -21.56 7.34
C PRO A 733 22.57 -22.32 7.12
N GLU A 734 22.21 -23.23 8.02
CA GLU A 734 20.99 -24.04 7.89
C GLU A 734 19.74 -23.23 8.22
N VAL A 735 19.81 -22.38 9.25
CA VAL A 735 18.75 -21.40 9.55
C VAL A 735 18.55 -20.45 8.36
N VAL A 736 19.63 -19.88 7.81
CA VAL A 736 19.57 -18.97 6.67
C VAL A 736 18.93 -19.63 5.45
N ARG A 737 19.40 -20.83 5.10
CA ARG A 737 18.89 -21.59 3.95
C ARG A 737 17.41 -21.95 4.10
N THR A 738 17.01 -22.41 5.28
CA THR A 738 15.64 -22.86 5.54
C THR A 738 14.65 -21.70 5.51
N ILE A 739 14.94 -20.59 6.21
CA ILE A 739 14.06 -19.42 6.22
C ILE A 739 13.95 -18.80 4.84
N LYS A 740 15.06 -18.71 4.09
CA LYS A 740 15.05 -18.25 2.70
C LYS A 740 14.10 -19.08 1.83
N THR A 741 14.14 -20.41 1.98
CA THR A 741 13.25 -21.33 1.27
C THR A 741 11.78 -21.07 1.64
N ILE A 742 11.48 -20.92 2.92
CA ILE A 742 10.13 -20.60 3.41
C ILE A 742 9.61 -19.28 2.79
N LEU A 743 10.42 -18.21 2.78
CA LEU A 743 10.02 -16.93 2.22
C LEU A 743 9.67 -17.02 0.73
N MET A 744 10.48 -17.74 -0.05
CA MET A 744 10.20 -17.99 -1.47
C MET A 744 8.92 -18.81 -1.65
N MET A 745 8.70 -19.83 -0.82
CA MET A 745 7.48 -20.65 -0.88
C MET A 745 6.22 -19.85 -0.55
N LEU A 746 6.25 -18.98 0.45
CA LEU A 746 5.06 -18.21 0.88
C LEU A 746 4.57 -17.22 -0.18
N GLU A 747 5.47 -16.66 -0.98
CA GLU A 747 5.10 -15.85 -2.15
C GLU A 747 4.37 -16.70 -3.21
N GLU A 748 4.92 -17.87 -3.52
CA GLU A 748 4.32 -18.81 -4.48
C GLU A 748 2.97 -19.36 -3.98
N VAL A 749 2.85 -19.63 -2.67
CA VAL A 749 1.56 -19.97 -2.03
C VAL A 749 0.56 -18.85 -2.26
N THR A 750 0.95 -17.59 -2.04
CA THR A 750 0.06 -16.43 -2.25
C THR A 750 -0.40 -16.35 -3.71
N ARG A 751 0.53 -16.50 -4.66
CA ARG A 751 0.27 -16.52 -6.10
C ARG A 751 -0.72 -17.61 -6.50
N LYS A 752 -0.46 -18.85 -6.07
CA LYS A 752 -1.22 -20.04 -6.50
C LYS A 752 -2.56 -20.23 -5.78
N SER A 753 -2.68 -19.71 -4.55
CA SER A 753 -3.95 -19.67 -3.82
C SER A 753 -4.87 -18.54 -4.28
N TYR A 754 -4.37 -17.66 -5.15
CA TYR A 754 -5.01 -16.39 -5.52
C TYR A 754 -5.37 -15.55 -4.28
N ASN A 755 -4.63 -15.78 -3.18
CA ASN A 755 -4.59 -14.83 -2.07
C ASN A 755 -4.07 -13.52 -2.64
N TYR A 756 -4.77 -12.44 -2.33
CA TYR A 756 -4.53 -11.17 -3.01
C TYR A 756 -4.91 -11.12 -4.49
N ARG A 757 -5.94 -11.91 -4.83
CA ARG A 757 -6.94 -11.66 -5.88
C ARG A 757 -6.44 -11.71 -7.32
N GLY A 758 -5.24 -12.20 -7.63
CA GLY A 758 -4.74 -12.23 -9.02
C GLY A 758 -4.70 -13.62 -9.66
N TYR A 759 -5.28 -13.79 -10.85
CA TYR A 759 -4.95 -14.91 -11.76
C TYR A 759 -4.73 -14.40 -13.19
N ARG A 760 -3.52 -14.58 -13.73
CA ARG A 760 -3.11 -14.12 -15.07
C ARG A 760 -3.62 -12.71 -15.42
N GLY A 761 -3.52 -11.80 -14.45
CA GLY A 761 -3.84 -10.38 -14.59
C GLY A 761 -5.30 -9.97 -14.41
N ILE A 762 -6.18 -10.88 -13.99
CA ILE A 762 -7.53 -10.51 -13.56
C ILE A 762 -7.74 -10.62 -12.06
N TRP A 763 -8.61 -9.76 -11.56
CA TRP A 763 -9.02 -9.73 -10.17
C TRP A 763 -10.09 -10.77 -9.88
N PHE A 764 -9.72 -11.79 -9.13
CA PHE A 764 -10.59 -12.77 -8.53
C PHE A 764 -11.18 -12.25 -7.20
N ASP A 765 -12.50 -12.30 -7.05
CA ASP A 765 -13.18 -12.03 -5.78
C ASP A 765 -14.25 -13.09 -5.50
N SER A 766 -14.04 -13.87 -4.45
CA SER A 766 -14.95 -14.93 -4.02
C SER A 766 -16.20 -14.42 -3.27
N SER A 767 -16.27 -13.11 -2.99
CA SER A 767 -17.45 -12.44 -2.43
C SER A 767 -18.41 -11.96 -3.52
N ASP A 768 -17.92 -11.73 -4.74
CA ASP A 768 -18.68 -11.06 -5.78
C ASP A 768 -19.50 -12.02 -6.65
N PRO A 769 -20.73 -11.62 -7.05
CA PRO A 769 -21.50 -12.35 -8.03
C PRO A 769 -20.76 -12.37 -9.39
N GLY A 770 -20.16 -13.50 -9.74
CA GLY A 770 -19.44 -13.66 -11.02
C GLY A 770 -17.94 -13.93 -10.88
N MET A 771 -17.42 -14.11 -9.66
CA MET A 771 -16.02 -14.45 -9.36
C MET A 771 -14.97 -13.38 -9.66
N THR A 772 -15.33 -12.33 -10.38
CA THR A 772 -14.49 -11.16 -10.66
C THR A 772 -15.08 -9.94 -10.00
N GLU A 773 -14.21 -9.00 -9.57
CA GLU A 773 -14.69 -7.74 -8.99
C GLU A 773 -15.55 -6.99 -10.00
N ASN A 774 -16.75 -6.56 -9.59
CA ASN A 774 -17.73 -5.92 -10.49
C ASN A 774 -17.28 -4.57 -11.09
N LYS A 775 -16.16 -4.01 -10.61
CA LYS A 775 -15.50 -2.79 -11.12
C LYS A 775 -14.33 -3.09 -12.06
N THR A 776 -14.28 -4.28 -12.62
CA THR A 776 -13.24 -4.70 -13.56
C THR A 776 -13.85 -5.10 -14.90
N PRO A 777 -13.09 -5.02 -16.00
CA PRO A 777 -13.59 -5.32 -17.34
C PRO A 777 -13.62 -6.83 -17.61
N TYR A 778 -13.65 -7.65 -16.57
CA TYR A 778 -13.40 -9.08 -16.65
C TYR A 778 -14.64 -9.89 -16.28
N VAL A 779 -14.68 -11.12 -16.78
CA VAL A 779 -15.74 -12.09 -16.48
C VAL A 779 -15.15 -13.49 -16.33
N VAL A 780 -15.76 -14.28 -15.45
CA VAL A 780 -15.64 -15.74 -15.42
C VAL A 780 -17.02 -16.34 -15.69
N ASN A 781 -17.13 -17.17 -16.71
CA ASN A 781 -18.38 -17.86 -17.06
C ASN A 781 -18.10 -19.28 -17.57
N GLU A 782 -19.14 -20.02 -17.98
CA GLU A 782 -19.02 -21.42 -18.41
C GLU A 782 -18.13 -21.60 -19.66
N ARG A 783 -17.99 -20.57 -20.49
CA ARG A 783 -17.17 -20.63 -21.71
C ARG A 783 -15.69 -20.39 -21.43
N GLY A 784 -15.39 -19.48 -20.51
CA GLY A 784 -14.01 -19.02 -20.31
C GLY A 784 -13.87 -17.90 -19.30
N ILE A 785 -12.71 -17.25 -19.37
CA ILE A 785 -12.24 -16.21 -18.46
C ILE A 785 -11.61 -15.06 -19.26
N GLY A 786 -11.71 -13.83 -18.77
CA GLY A 786 -10.94 -12.70 -19.27
C GLY A 786 -11.80 -11.48 -19.58
N VAL A 787 -11.33 -10.61 -20.47
CA VAL A 787 -12.01 -9.34 -20.81
C VAL A 787 -13.41 -9.60 -21.40
N ILE A 788 -14.42 -8.85 -20.95
CA ILE A 788 -15.84 -9.09 -21.25
C ILE A 788 -16.14 -9.03 -22.75
N THR A 789 -15.56 -8.08 -23.48
CA THR A 789 -15.80 -7.89 -24.92
C THR A 789 -14.49 -7.65 -25.69
N PRO A 790 -14.43 -7.98 -26.99
CA PRO A 790 -13.27 -7.66 -27.83
C PRO A 790 -12.93 -6.18 -27.87
N ALA A 791 -13.94 -5.29 -27.97
CA ALA A 791 -13.73 -3.84 -27.97
C ALA A 791 -13.07 -3.34 -26.68
N LEU A 792 -13.47 -3.91 -25.54
CA LEU A 792 -12.87 -3.61 -24.26
C LEU A 792 -11.44 -4.16 -24.16
N GLY A 793 -11.17 -5.33 -24.74
CA GLY A 793 -9.82 -5.91 -24.84
C GLY A 793 -8.89 -5.02 -25.65
N GLU A 794 -9.31 -4.56 -26.83
CA GLU A 794 -8.56 -3.60 -27.65
C GLU A 794 -8.29 -2.30 -26.89
N ARG A 795 -9.26 -1.81 -26.13
CA ARG A 795 -9.11 -0.60 -25.33
C ARG A 795 -8.11 -0.76 -24.18
N VAL A 796 -8.20 -1.85 -23.42
CA VAL A 796 -7.23 -2.16 -22.35
C VAL A 796 -5.81 -2.24 -22.93
N LEU A 797 -5.65 -2.91 -24.08
CA LEU A 797 -4.37 -3.04 -24.74
C LEU A 797 -3.84 -1.69 -25.24
N ALA A 798 -4.70 -0.83 -25.79
CA ALA A 798 -4.33 0.47 -26.33
C ALA A 798 -3.70 1.43 -25.32
N GLN A 799 -3.92 1.23 -24.01
CA GLN A 799 -3.30 2.05 -22.95
C GLN A 799 -1.80 1.80 -22.79
N TYR A 800 -1.28 0.64 -23.21
CA TYR A 800 0.13 0.30 -23.04
C TYR A 800 1.01 0.93 -24.12
N ALA A 801 2.32 1.01 -23.88
CA ALA A 801 3.28 1.43 -24.90
C ALA A 801 3.36 0.41 -26.06
N PRO A 802 3.69 0.82 -27.31
CA PRO A 802 3.62 -0.06 -28.48
C PRO A 802 4.25 -1.44 -28.32
N GLY A 803 5.47 -1.55 -27.76
CA GLY A 803 6.12 -2.86 -27.56
C GLY A 803 5.37 -3.76 -26.56
N LEU A 804 4.82 -3.20 -25.48
CA LEU A 804 3.95 -3.96 -24.57
C LEU A 804 2.62 -4.34 -25.21
N ARG A 805 2.09 -3.55 -26.16
CA ARG A 805 0.89 -3.94 -26.92
C ARG A 805 1.14 -5.18 -27.76
N GLU A 806 2.32 -5.28 -28.36
CA GLU A 806 2.70 -6.45 -29.16
C GLU A 806 2.89 -7.68 -28.28
N ILE A 807 3.51 -7.52 -27.11
CA ILE A 807 3.70 -8.62 -26.15
C ILE A 807 2.35 -9.07 -25.57
N TYR A 808 1.58 -8.15 -24.97
CA TYR A 808 0.31 -8.48 -24.32
C TYR A 808 -0.82 -8.83 -25.29
N GLY A 809 -0.76 -8.31 -26.52
CA GLY A 809 -1.71 -8.62 -27.59
C GLY A 809 -1.48 -10.00 -28.22
N ASP A 810 -0.31 -10.61 -28.03
CA ASP A 810 -0.03 -11.97 -28.48
C ASP A 810 -0.36 -12.98 -27.35
N PRO A 811 -1.28 -13.93 -27.55
CA PRO A 811 -1.68 -14.89 -26.51
C PRO A 811 -0.56 -15.77 -25.96
N LEU A 812 0.51 -15.96 -26.73
CA LEU A 812 1.67 -16.75 -26.34
C LEU A 812 2.70 -15.85 -25.62
N ARG A 813 3.10 -14.70 -26.19
CA ARG A 813 4.06 -13.78 -25.53
C ARG A 813 3.50 -13.21 -24.23
N GLY A 814 2.22 -12.84 -24.24
CA GLY A 814 1.50 -12.27 -23.10
C GLY A 814 0.87 -13.31 -22.19
N GLU A 815 1.20 -14.60 -22.33
CA GLU A 815 0.49 -15.70 -21.68
C GLU A 815 0.43 -15.57 -20.14
N ALA A 816 1.47 -14.99 -19.52
CA ALA A 816 1.51 -14.70 -18.08
C ALA A 816 0.38 -13.77 -17.60
N HIS A 817 -0.17 -12.96 -18.51
CA HIS A 817 -1.28 -12.02 -18.27
C HIS A 817 -2.43 -12.24 -19.26
N LEU A 818 -2.55 -13.45 -19.83
CA LEU A 818 -3.47 -13.78 -20.92
C LEU A 818 -4.89 -13.26 -20.69
N ALA A 819 -5.45 -13.54 -19.50
CA ALA A 819 -6.83 -13.20 -19.17
C ALA A 819 -7.07 -11.68 -19.01
N ALA A 820 -6.03 -10.89 -18.77
CA ALA A 820 -6.14 -9.43 -18.67
C ALA A 820 -6.38 -8.76 -20.02
N PHE A 821 -6.00 -9.41 -21.13
CA PHE A 821 -6.07 -8.85 -22.48
C PHE A 821 -6.97 -9.65 -23.43
N HIS A 822 -7.20 -10.93 -23.12
CA HIS A 822 -7.93 -11.86 -23.99
C HIS A 822 -9.04 -12.57 -23.23
N PHE A 823 -10.23 -12.69 -23.86
CA PHE A 823 -11.20 -13.69 -23.42
C PHE A 823 -10.77 -15.07 -23.92
N THR A 824 -10.52 -16.00 -22.99
CA THR A 824 -9.90 -17.30 -23.26
C THR A 824 -10.80 -18.42 -22.77
N ALA A 825 -11.03 -19.42 -23.63
CA ALA A 825 -11.83 -20.59 -23.27
C ALA A 825 -11.14 -21.43 -22.18
N HIS A 826 -11.93 -22.07 -21.31
CA HIS A 826 -11.39 -22.92 -20.23
C HIS A 826 -10.52 -24.08 -20.73
N ASP A 827 -10.83 -24.61 -21.92
CA ASP A 827 -10.08 -25.70 -22.56
C ASP A 827 -8.87 -25.21 -23.38
N HIS A 828 -8.61 -23.90 -23.41
CA HIS A 828 -7.41 -23.36 -24.02
C HIS A 828 -6.19 -23.98 -23.35
N ARG A 829 -5.33 -24.62 -24.17
CA ARG A 829 -4.13 -25.27 -23.70
C ARG A 829 -3.01 -24.25 -23.62
N LEU A 830 -2.56 -24.00 -22.40
CA LEU A 830 -1.40 -23.17 -22.12
C LEU A 830 -0.15 -23.87 -22.65
N SER A 831 0.90 -23.11 -22.89
CA SER A 831 2.23 -23.59 -23.27
C SER A 831 2.79 -24.69 -22.36
N ILE A 832 2.39 -24.67 -21.09
CA ILE A 832 2.73 -25.64 -20.05
C ILE A 832 1.95 -26.97 -20.19
N GLY A 833 1.10 -27.11 -21.21
CA GLY A 833 0.36 -28.32 -21.52
C GLY A 833 -0.94 -28.51 -20.73
N ARG A 834 -1.16 -27.77 -19.64
CA ARG A 834 -2.44 -27.72 -18.91
C ARG A 834 -3.47 -26.90 -19.70
N THR A 835 -4.75 -27.26 -19.58
CA THR A 835 -5.81 -26.30 -19.93
C THR A 835 -5.89 -25.20 -18.88
N LEU A 836 -6.48 -24.06 -19.23
CA LEU A 836 -6.61 -22.94 -18.32
C LEU A 836 -7.34 -23.33 -17.01
N ILE A 837 -8.42 -24.11 -17.10
CA ILE A 837 -9.16 -24.55 -15.90
C ILE A 837 -8.38 -25.58 -15.06
N GLN A 838 -7.57 -26.42 -15.72
CA GLN A 838 -6.66 -27.32 -15.00
C GLN A 838 -5.61 -26.55 -14.22
N ASP A 839 -5.03 -25.50 -14.82
CA ASP A 839 -4.06 -24.62 -14.15
C ASP A 839 -4.69 -23.94 -12.92
N ILE A 840 -5.92 -23.44 -13.06
CA ILE A 840 -6.64 -22.79 -11.95
C ILE A 840 -6.75 -23.71 -10.73
N TYR A 841 -7.29 -24.92 -10.91
CA TYR A 841 -7.53 -25.86 -9.82
C TYR A 841 -6.24 -26.50 -9.30
N ALA A 842 -5.29 -26.84 -10.17
CA ALA A 842 -4.03 -27.45 -9.75
C ALA A 842 -3.20 -26.51 -8.87
N ASN A 843 -3.14 -25.22 -9.22
CA ASN A 843 -2.47 -24.21 -8.40
C ASN A 843 -3.05 -24.13 -6.98
N MET A 844 -4.38 -24.26 -6.82
CA MET A 844 -5.00 -24.26 -5.49
C MET A 844 -4.57 -25.44 -4.61
N GLU A 845 -4.41 -26.64 -5.19
CA GLU A 845 -3.88 -27.81 -4.47
C GLU A 845 -2.43 -27.58 -4.07
N GLU A 846 -1.60 -27.19 -5.04
CA GLU A 846 -0.18 -26.96 -4.85
C GLU A 846 0.06 -25.87 -3.79
N ALA A 847 -0.78 -24.84 -3.73
CA ALA A 847 -0.69 -23.80 -2.70
C ALA A 847 -0.94 -24.35 -1.29
N VAL A 848 -1.91 -25.24 -1.10
CA VAL A 848 -2.21 -25.85 0.21
C VAL A 848 -1.07 -26.77 0.65
N GLU A 849 -0.52 -27.54 -0.29
CA GLU A 849 0.64 -28.41 -0.04
C GLU A 849 1.88 -27.59 0.32
N MET A 850 2.20 -26.57 -0.47
CA MET A 850 3.35 -25.70 -0.22
C MET A 850 3.24 -24.94 1.10
N ALA A 851 2.03 -24.47 1.48
CA ALA A 851 1.82 -23.83 2.77
C ALA A 851 2.12 -24.79 3.93
N ALA A 852 1.66 -26.04 3.84
CA ALA A 852 1.92 -27.05 4.86
C ALA A 852 3.42 -27.39 4.94
N GLN A 853 4.09 -27.53 3.80
CA GLN A 853 5.52 -27.76 3.73
C GLN A 853 6.33 -26.62 4.36
N ALA A 854 5.93 -25.36 4.16
CA ALA A 854 6.58 -24.22 4.80
C ALA A 854 6.52 -24.29 6.34
N ALA A 855 5.39 -24.73 6.91
CA ALA A 855 5.25 -24.96 8.34
C ALA A 855 6.10 -26.15 8.84
N GLU A 856 6.19 -27.24 8.07
CA GLU A 856 7.06 -28.38 8.42
C GLU A 856 8.56 -28.01 8.35
N LEU A 857 8.97 -27.21 7.36
CA LEU A 857 10.33 -26.68 7.28
C LEU A 857 10.65 -25.79 8.49
N TRP A 858 9.72 -24.96 8.95
CA TRP A 858 9.96 -24.14 10.15
C TRP A 858 10.23 -25.02 11.38
N LYS A 859 9.52 -26.15 11.53
CA LYS A 859 9.72 -27.08 12.66
C LYS A 859 11.12 -27.67 12.73
N THR A 860 11.86 -27.76 11.62
CA THR A 860 13.24 -28.26 11.65
C THR A 860 14.21 -27.30 12.36
N LEU A 861 13.79 -26.05 12.57
CA LEU A 861 14.56 -25.01 13.25
C LEU A 861 14.34 -24.99 14.77
N GLU A 862 13.60 -25.95 15.34
CA GLU A 862 13.41 -26.07 16.78
C GLU A 862 14.78 -26.17 17.50
N GLY A 863 14.99 -25.31 18.50
CA GLY A 863 16.25 -25.22 19.23
C GLY A 863 17.40 -24.50 18.50
N GLN A 864 17.22 -24.15 17.22
CA GLN A 864 18.15 -23.31 16.44
C GLN A 864 17.73 -21.83 16.42
N VAL A 865 16.43 -21.56 16.60
CA VAL A 865 15.85 -20.24 16.85
C VAL A 865 15.41 -20.17 18.32
N ASP A 866 15.45 -18.99 18.95
CA ASP A 866 14.94 -18.84 20.33
C ASP A 866 13.46 -19.21 20.43
N ALA A 867 13.11 -19.85 21.55
CA ALA A 867 11.81 -20.48 21.75
C ALA A 867 10.62 -19.54 21.49
N HIS A 868 10.68 -18.29 21.98
CA HIS A 868 9.58 -17.34 21.83
C HIS A 868 9.30 -16.98 20.37
N ARG A 869 10.34 -16.65 19.59
CA ARG A 869 10.18 -16.40 18.15
C ARG A 869 9.79 -17.65 17.38
N TYR A 870 10.35 -18.79 17.74
CA TYR A 870 10.05 -20.07 17.13
C TYR A 870 8.56 -20.42 17.26
N GLU A 871 8.04 -20.39 18.49
CA GLU A 871 6.65 -20.71 18.81
C GLU A 871 5.67 -19.73 18.15
N TYR A 872 5.93 -18.41 18.29
CA TYR A 872 5.08 -17.38 17.69
C TYR A 872 5.00 -17.51 16.17
N THR A 873 6.13 -17.73 15.51
CA THR A 873 6.15 -17.88 14.04
C THR A 873 5.46 -19.18 13.61
N LEU A 874 5.69 -20.28 14.32
CA LEU A 874 5.06 -21.57 14.02
C LEU A 874 3.53 -21.49 14.10
N GLU A 875 2.99 -20.83 15.14
CA GLU A 875 1.55 -20.63 15.31
C GLU A 875 0.96 -19.90 14.09
N THR A 876 1.57 -18.79 13.67
CA THR A 876 1.10 -18.02 12.51
C THR A 876 1.15 -18.81 11.19
N LEU A 877 2.16 -19.66 11.00
CA LEU A 877 2.27 -20.53 9.83
C LEU A 877 1.19 -21.62 9.83
N VAL A 878 0.95 -22.26 10.98
CA VAL A 878 -0.09 -23.30 11.11
C VAL A 878 -1.49 -22.73 10.86
N ASP A 879 -1.78 -21.55 11.42
CA ASP A 879 -3.05 -20.86 11.18
C ASP A 879 -3.21 -20.46 9.71
N TYR A 880 -2.13 -20.01 9.08
CA TYR A 880 -2.13 -19.69 7.65
C TYR A 880 -2.45 -20.92 6.79
N VAL A 881 -1.89 -22.09 7.10
CA VAL A 881 -2.22 -23.36 6.39
C VAL A 881 -3.71 -23.65 6.45
N ALA A 882 -4.32 -23.53 7.64
CA ALA A 882 -5.75 -23.75 7.82
C ALA A 882 -6.58 -22.73 7.02
N SER A 883 -6.17 -21.46 7.03
CA SER A 883 -6.80 -20.37 6.29
C SER A 883 -6.76 -20.58 4.78
N VAL A 884 -5.58 -20.88 4.22
CA VAL A 884 -5.38 -21.16 2.80
C VAL A 884 -6.28 -22.32 2.38
N ARG A 885 -6.24 -23.46 3.09
CA ARG A 885 -7.07 -24.64 2.79
C ARG A 885 -8.56 -24.31 2.79
N SER A 886 -9.03 -23.59 3.80
CA SER A 886 -10.44 -23.19 3.91
C SER A 886 -10.84 -22.26 2.78
N MET A 887 -10.04 -21.23 2.51
CA MET A 887 -10.37 -20.24 1.51
C MET A 887 -10.33 -20.83 0.09
N THR A 888 -9.25 -21.52 -0.29
CA THR A 888 -9.06 -22.09 -1.63
C THR A 888 -10.00 -23.24 -1.90
N LEU A 889 -9.93 -24.31 -1.10
CA LEU A 889 -10.62 -25.56 -1.41
C LEU A 889 -12.12 -25.54 -1.07
N LYS A 890 -12.58 -24.56 -0.28
CA LYS A 890 -14.00 -24.36 0.02
C LYS A 890 -14.58 -23.17 -0.73
N LYS A 891 -14.13 -21.95 -0.43
CA LYS A 891 -14.78 -20.73 -0.94
C LYS A 891 -14.54 -20.54 -2.44
N TRP A 892 -13.27 -20.60 -2.87
CA TRP A 892 -12.92 -20.40 -4.28
C TRP A 892 -13.45 -21.52 -5.17
N VAL A 893 -13.19 -22.79 -4.83
CA VAL A 893 -13.66 -23.94 -5.61
C VAL A 893 -15.18 -23.94 -5.77
N THR A 894 -15.95 -23.75 -4.68
CA THR A 894 -17.41 -23.75 -4.76
C THR A 894 -17.94 -22.73 -5.78
N ASN A 895 -17.36 -21.53 -5.77
CA ASN A 895 -17.78 -20.49 -6.70
C ASN A 895 -17.28 -20.77 -8.13
N LEU A 896 -16.05 -21.24 -8.31
CA LEU A 896 -15.54 -21.59 -9.64
C LEU A 896 -16.36 -22.70 -10.28
N GLU A 897 -16.70 -23.77 -9.55
CA GLU A 897 -17.56 -24.83 -10.10
C GLU A 897 -18.93 -24.30 -10.52
N LYS A 898 -19.50 -23.37 -9.72
CA LYS A 898 -20.78 -22.72 -10.03
C LYS A 898 -20.70 -21.90 -11.32
N TYR A 899 -19.64 -21.11 -11.51
CA TYR A 899 -19.56 -20.17 -12.64
C TYR A 899 -18.92 -20.76 -13.91
N THR A 900 -18.06 -21.78 -13.77
CA THR A 900 -17.41 -22.44 -14.90
C THR A 900 -18.16 -23.69 -15.37
N GLY A 901 -19.05 -24.25 -14.55
CA GLY A 901 -19.73 -25.52 -14.82
C GLY A 901 -18.81 -26.74 -14.75
N ARG A 902 -17.55 -26.57 -14.35
CA ARG A 902 -16.51 -27.62 -14.35
C ARG A 902 -16.18 -28.03 -12.94
N LYS A 903 -16.35 -29.32 -12.65
CA LYS A 903 -16.03 -29.90 -11.34
C LYS A 903 -14.53 -30.01 -11.15
N ARG A 904 -14.05 -29.61 -9.97
CA ARG A 904 -12.63 -29.68 -9.60
C ARG A 904 -12.13 -31.12 -9.71
N GLU A 905 -12.85 -32.07 -9.11
CA GLU A 905 -12.45 -33.48 -9.09
C GLU A 905 -12.31 -34.06 -10.51
N GLU A 906 -13.28 -33.83 -11.38
CA GLU A 906 -13.26 -34.28 -12.78
C GLU A 906 -12.12 -33.60 -13.57
N THR A 907 -11.91 -32.29 -13.35
CA THR A 907 -10.86 -31.53 -14.03
C THR A 907 -9.46 -32.03 -13.64
N LEU A 908 -9.25 -32.31 -12.35
CA LEU A 908 -7.97 -32.78 -11.82
C LEU A 908 -7.72 -34.26 -12.11
N ALA A 909 -8.75 -35.09 -12.29
CA ALA A 909 -8.60 -36.50 -12.68
C ALA A 909 -7.88 -36.67 -14.04
N ALA A 910 -7.93 -35.66 -14.91
CA ALA A 910 -7.22 -35.63 -16.18
C ALA A 910 -5.72 -35.27 -16.08
N LEU A 911 -5.19 -35.03 -14.86
CA LEU A 911 -3.78 -34.65 -14.65
C LEU A 911 -2.89 -35.82 -14.21
N THR A 912 -3.36 -37.07 -14.29
CA THR A 912 -2.51 -38.25 -14.04
C THR A 912 -1.39 -38.37 -15.08
N ALA A 913 -0.29 -39.04 -14.74
CA ALA A 913 0.82 -39.26 -15.67
C ALA A 913 0.37 -39.89 -17.00
N ALA A 914 -0.49 -40.91 -16.93
CA ALA A 914 -1.04 -41.57 -18.13
C ALA A 914 -1.93 -40.62 -18.95
N ALA A 915 -2.85 -39.90 -18.30
CA ALA A 915 -3.76 -38.98 -18.99
C ALA A 915 -3.03 -37.79 -19.65
N LEU A 916 -1.97 -37.28 -19.00
CA LEU A 916 -1.14 -36.22 -19.58
C LEU A 916 -0.32 -36.74 -20.77
N ALA A 917 0.23 -37.96 -20.69
CA ALA A 917 0.97 -38.55 -21.80
C ALA A 917 0.10 -38.80 -23.04
N GLU A 918 -1.18 -39.18 -22.87
CA GLU A 918 -2.14 -39.33 -23.99
C GLU A 918 -2.34 -38.05 -24.80
N VAL A 919 -2.16 -36.88 -24.17
CA VAL A 919 -2.24 -35.57 -24.82
C VAL A 919 -0.87 -34.95 -25.08
N GLY A 920 0.21 -35.75 -24.99
CA GLY A 920 1.58 -35.33 -25.32
C GLY A 920 2.28 -34.47 -24.28
N THR A 921 1.88 -34.53 -23.00
CA THR A 921 2.49 -33.77 -21.90
C THR A 921 3.16 -34.69 -20.88
N PHE A 922 4.41 -34.38 -20.53
CA PHE A 922 5.25 -35.16 -19.62
C PHE A 922 5.73 -34.26 -18.46
N ASN A 923 5.08 -34.36 -17.30
CA ASN A 923 5.46 -33.57 -16.11
C ASN A 923 6.63 -34.23 -15.38
N VAL A 924 7.74 -33.51 -15.21
CA VAL A 924 8.98 -34.03 -14.61
C VAL A 924 8.80 -34.57 -13.18
N ARG A 925 7.80 -34.11 -12.43
CA ARG A 925 7.49 -34.65 -11.09
C ARG A 925 6.96 -36.09 -11.14
N HIS A 926 6.29 -36.48 -12.23
CA HIS A 926 5.87 -37.88 -12.42
C HIS A 926 7.04 -38.82 -12.72
N PHE A 927 8.20 -38.26 -13.05
CA PHE A 927 9.47 -38.96 -13.24
C PHE A 927 10.38 -38.86 -12.00
N GLY A 928 9.89 -38.27 -10.90
CA GLY A 928 10.61 -38.23 -9.63
C GLY A 928 11.42 -36.95 -9.37
N ALA A 929 11.28 -35.91 -10.20
CA ALA A 929 11.90 -34.61 -9.90
C ALA A 929 11.33 -34.01 -8.60
N ILE A 930 12.22 -33.54 -7.72
CA ILE A 930 11.90 -33.08 -6.36
C ILE A 930 11.82 -31.55 -6.29
N ALA A 931 12.71 -30.84 -6.99
CA ALA A 931 12.75 -29.38 -7.05
C ALA A 931 13.06 -28.66 -5.73
N ASP A 932 13.91 -29.25 -4.88
CA ASP A 932 14.33 -28.70 -3.57
C ASP A 932 15.61 -27.83 -3.62
N GLY A 933 16.22 -27.71 -4.80
CA GLY A 933 17.46 -26.96 -5.05
C GLY A 933 18.74 -27.68 -4.63
N THR A 934 18.67 -28.93 -4.21
CA THR A 934 19.79 -29.76 -3.72
C THR A 934 19.85 -31.16 -4.34
N SER A 935 18.71 -31.81 -4.53
CA SER A 935 18.57 -33.11 -5.18
C SER A 935 18.89 -32.97 -6.67
N ASP A 936 19.57 -33.98 -7.24
CA ASP A 936 19.87 -33.99 -8.68
C ASP A 936 18.64 -34.44 -9.49
N ASP A 937 17.96 -33.44 -10.06
CA ASP A 937 16.75 -33.64 -10.86
C ASP A 937 17.05 -34.00 -12.33
N ALA A 938 18.33 -34.02 -12.75
CA ALA A 938 18.70 -34.23 -14.16
C ALA A 938 18.19 -35.57 -14.69
N GLY A 939 18.25 -36.64 -13.90
CA GLY A 939 17.78 -37.97 -14.29
C GLY A 939 16.30 -37.96 -14.66
N ALA A 940 15.46 -37.43 -13.77
CA ALA A 940 14.01 -37.35 -13.97
C ALA A 940 13.64 -36.47 -15.18
N ILE A 941 14.32 -35.33 -15.35
CA ILE A 941 14.07 -34.42 -16.47
C ILE A 941 14.47 -35.07 -17.81
N ASN A 942 15.64 -35.71 -17.87
CA ASN A 942 16.12 -36.38 -19.09
C ASN A 942 15.26 -37.60 -19.47
N GLU A 943 14.75 -38.34 -18.48
CA GLU A 943 13.81 -39.44 -18.70
C GLU A 943 12.50 -38.93 -19.30
N ALA A 944 11.93 -37.85 -18.74
CA ALA A 944 10.73 -37.22 -19.29
C ALA A 944 10.92 -36.75 -20.74
N ILE A 945 12.09 -36.17 -21.08
CA ILE A 945 12.44 -35.79 -22.46
C ILE A 945 12.53 -37.00 -23.39
N THR A 946 13.15 -38.08 -22.91
CA THR A 946 13.32 -39.30 -23.69
C THR A 946 11.99 -39.94 -24.02
N ASP A 947 11.09 -40.05 -23.04
CA ASP A 947 9.76 -40.62 -23.22
C ASP A 947 8.88 -39.73 -24.09
N CYS A 948 8.97 -38.41 -23.92
CA CYS A 948 8.29 -37.45 -24.79
C CYS A 948 8.72 -37.61 -26.25
N HIS A 949 10.02 -37.71 -26.51
CA HIS A 949 10.54 -37.96 -27.85
C HIS A 949 10.09 -39.32 -28.41
N ALA A 950 10.16 -40.38 -27.60
CA ALA A 950 9.77 -41.74 -28.00
C ALA A 950 8.27 -41.84 -28.34
N ALA A 951 7.42 -41.01 -27.72
CA ALA A 951 6.01 -40.89 -28.03
C ALA A 951 5.71 -40.13 -29.34
N GLY A 952 6.75 -39.68 -30.06
CA GLY A 952 6.63 -38.91 -31.30
C GLY A 952 6.77 -37.40 -31.11
N GLY A 953 7.13 -36.95 -29.91
CA GLY A 953 7.25 -35.54 -29.54
C GLY A 953 6.14 -35.08 -28.58
N GLY A 954 6.21 -33.82 -28.17
CA GLY A 954 5.27 -33.24 -27.20
C GLY A 954 5.92 -32.20 -26.30
N THR A 955 5.34 -32.01 -25.12
CA THR A 955 5.79 -31.03 -24.12
C THR A 955 6.30 -31.72 -22.86
N VAL A 956 7.53 -31.41 -22.45
CA VAL A 956 8.06 -31.71 -21.12
C VAL A 956 7.80 -30.49 -20.24
N PHE A 957 6.99 -30.67 -19.20
CA PHE A 957 6.58 -29.60 -18.30
C PHE A 957 7.39 -29.61 -17.00
N VAL A 958 8.03 -28.48 -16.69
CA VAL A 958 8.78 -28.22 -15.46
C VAL A 958 7.98 -27.24 -14.61
N PRO A 959 7.25 -27.70 -13.57
CA PRO A 959 6.46 -26.83 -12.69
C PRO A 959 7.36 -25.99 -11.78
N SER A 960 6.80 -24.98 -11.11
CA SER A 960 7.56 -24.13 -10.17
C SER A 960 8.37 -24.93 -9.12
N GLY A 961 9.58 -24.49 -8.80
CA GLY A 961 10.52 -25.15 -7.90
C GLY A 961 11.97 -24.87 -8.32
N VAL A 962 12.95 -25.17 -7.47
CA VAL A 962 14.37 -25.01 -7.82
C VAL A 962 14.94 -26.38 -8.13
N TYR A 963 15.26 -26.64 -9.38
CA TYR A 963 15.78 -27.93 -9.84
C TYR A 963 17.29 -27.84 -9.93
N ALA A 964 17.98 -28.39 -8.92
CA ALA A 964 19.41 -28.61 -9.00
C ALA A 964 19.65 -29.71 -10.04
N THR A 965 20.44 -29.41 -11.08
CA THR A 965 20.55 -30.31 -12.22
C THR A 965 21.95 -30.26 -12.84
N GLY A 966 22.38 -31.41 -13.37
CA GLY A 966 23.44 -31.49 -14.38
C GLY A 966 22.92 -31.12 -15.77
N SER A 967 23.55 -31.63 -16.82
CA SER A 967 23.13 -31.35 -18.20
C SER A 967 21.80 -32.03 -18.51
N ILE A 968 20.93 -31.27 -19.17
CA ILE A 968 19.66 -31.71 -19.72
C ILE A 968 19.82 -31.83 -21.23
N HIS A 969 19.71 -33.04 -21.75
CA HIS A 969 19.93 -33.38 -23.15
C HIS A 969 18.60 -33.32 -23.92
N LEU A 970 18.47 -32.29 -24.75
CA LEU A 970 17.30 -32.09 -25.61
C LEU A 970 17.22 -33.18 -26.70
N LYS A 971 16.02 -33.39 -27.23
CA LYS A 971 15.73 -34.32 -28.33
C LYS A 971 14.84 -33.67 -29.38
N SER A 972 14.84 -34.20 -30.61
CA SER A 972 14.00 -33.70 -31.69
C SER A 972 12.51 -33.79 -31.36
N ASN A 973 11.72 -32.85 -31.85
CA ASN A 973 10.26 -32.76 -31.66
C ASN A 973 9.82 -32.56 -30.19
N VAL A 974 10.70 -32.10 -29.29
CA VAL A 974 10.39 -31.82 -27.89
C VAL A 974 10.25 -30.32 -27.64
N THR A 975 9.21 -29.95 -26.88
CA THR A 975 9.05 -28.64 -26.26
C THR A 975 9.37 -28.75 -24.77
N LEU A 976 10.39 -28.05 -24.29
CA LEU A 976 10.67 -27.91 -22.86
C LEU A 976 9.95 -26.66 -22.34
N ALA A 977 8.90 -26.84 -21.55
CA ALA A 977 8.10 -25.77 -20.96
C ALA A 977 8.47 -25.55 -19.48
N VAL A 978 9.05 -24.40 -19.17
CA VAL A 978 9.56 -24.02 -17.83
C VAL A 978 8.62 -22.98 -17.22
N ASP A 979 7.86 -23.38 -16.19
CA ASP A 979 6.83 -22.54 -15.59
C ASP A 979 7.38 -21.32 -14.83
N GLU A 980 6.53 -20.34 -14.56
CA GLU A 980 6.87 -19.23 -13.66
C GLU A 980 7.21 -19.80 -12.27
N GLY A 981 8.33 -19.31 -11.70
CA GLY A 981 8.86 -19.83 -10.43
C GLY A 981 9.64 -21.14 -10.56
N ALA A 982 9.77 -21.74 -11.74
CA ALA A 982 10.72 -22.83 -11.98
C ALA A 982 12.12 -22.26 -12.25
N VAL A 983 13.13 -22.80 -11.59
CA VAL A 983 14.55 -22.45 -11.79
C VAL A 983 15.32 -23.73 -12.09
N LEU A 984 15.80 -23.88 -13.32
CA LEU A 984 16.77 -24.93 -13.66
C LEU A 984 18.16 -24.39 -13.33
N LYS A 985 18.74 -24.87 -12.22
CA LYS A 985 20.02 -24.38 -11.70
C LYS A 985 21.12 -25.40 -11.94
N PHE A 986 22.12 -25.02 -12.73
CA PHE A 986 23.26 -25.87 -13.01
C PHE A 986 24.19 -25.92 -11.80
N VAL A 987 24.37 -27.07 -11.16
CA VAL A 987 25.16 -27.20 -9.91
C VAL A 987 26.15 -28.36 -9.88
N PHE A 988 26.17 -29.23 -10.90
CA PHE A 988 27.01 -30.43 -10.88
C PHE A 988 28.11 -30.41 -11.98
N PRO A 989 29.41 -30.32 -11.62
CA PRO A 989 30.53 -30.08 -12.53
C PRO A 989 30.96 -31.29 -13.40
N ASN A 990 30.27 -32.43 -13.32
CA ASN A 990 30.57 -33.63 -14.11
C ASN A 990 29.74 -33.74 -15.41
N ALA A 991 29.00 -32.69 -15.77
CA ALA A 991 28.13 -32.67 -16.93
C ALA A 991 28.80 -31.95 -18.13
N ASP A 992 28.21 -32.05 -19.32
CA ASP A 992 28.67 -31.29 -20.49
C ASP A 992 28.80 -29.78 -20.16
N ALA A 993 29.54 -29.02 -20.97
CA ALA A 993 29.84 -27.60 -20.71
C ALA A 993 28.62 -26.64 -20.68
N ALA A 994 27.39 -27.17 -20.72
CA ALA A 994 26.15 -26.40 -20.70
C ALA A 994 24.99 -27.08 -19.94
N LEU A 995 24.07 -26.25 -19.44
CA LEU A 995 22.84 -26.68 -18.76
C LEU A 995 21.87 -27.38 -19.71
N LEU A 996 21.50 -26.76 -20.83
CA LEU A 996 20.70 -27.37 -21.88
C LEU A 996 21.59 -27.68 -23.09
N VAL A 997 21.62 -28.95 -23.49
CA VAL A 997 22.50 -29.43 -24.58
C VAL A 997 21.64 -30.01 -25.70
N GLY A 998 21.86 -29.56 -26.93
CA GLY A 998 21.24 -30.14 -28.12
C GLY A 998 22.22 -30.25 -29.28
N GLU A 999 22.36 -31.44 -29.85
CA GLU A 999 23.24 -31.71 -30.98
C GLU A 999 22.52 -32.57 -32.03
N ASP A 1000 22.63 -32.18 -33.31
CA ASP A 1000 22.00 -32.86 -34.45
C ASP A 1000 20.48 -33.04 -34.31
N LEU A 1001 19.78 -31.98 -33.86
CA LEU A 1001 18.34 -32.02 -33.58
C LEU A 1001 17.49 -31.27 -34.63
N GLU A 1002 16.18 -31.56 -34.65
CA GLU A 1002 15.19 -30.80 -35.41
C GLU A 1002 13.91 -30.55 -34.59
N ASN A 1003 13.28 -29.39 -34.81
CA ASN A 1003 12.00 -29.01 -34.19
C ASN A 1003 12.07 -28.96 -32.65
N VAL A 1004 12.99 -28.16 -32.11
CA VAL A 1004 13.20 -28.02 -30.67
C VAL A 1004 12.61 -26.70 -30.19
N LYS A 1005 11.81 -26.75 -29.12
CA LYS A 1005 11.28 -25.53 -28.49
C LYS A 1005 11.66 -25.48 -27.02
N ILE A 1006 12.09 -24.31 -26.56
CA ILE A 1006 12.36 -24.01 -25.16
C ILE A 1006 11.49 -22.80 -24.82
N TYR A 1007 10.59 -22.95 -23.86
CA TYR A 1007 9.54 -21.98 -23.63
C TYR A 1007 9.28 -21.78 -22.14
N GLY A 1008 8.92 -20.56 -21.73
CA GLY A 1008 8.19 -20.31 -20.49
C GLY A 1008 8.92 -19.40 -19.51
N PRO A 1009 8.19 -18.67 -18.64
CA PRO A 1009 8.71 -17.53 -17.89
C PRO A 1009 9.63 -17.91 -16.70
N GLY A 1010 9.95 -19.19 -16.58
CA GLY A 1010 10.94 -19.70 -15.66
C GLY A 1010 12.37 -19.24 -15.98
N THR A 1011 13.29 -19.63 -15.11
CA THR A 1011 14.69 -19.19 -15.13
C THR A 1011 15.63 -20.34 -15.44
N LEU A 1012 16.55 -20.12 -16.37
CA LEU A 1012 17.72 -20.95 -16.62
C LEU A 1012 18.92 -20.27 -15.96
N ASP A 1013 19.43 -20.87 -14.89
CA ASP A 1013 20.55 -20.33 -14.13
C ASP A 1013 21.80 -21.18 -14.39
N GLY A 1014 22.68 -20.64 -15.24
CA GLY A 1014 23.88 -21.34 -15.69
C GLY A 1014 24.95 -21.48 -14.60
N ALA A 1015 24.83 -20.73 -13.50
CA ALA A 1015 25.81 -20.70 -12.40
C ALA A 1015 27.27 -20.55 -12.88
N GLY A 1016 27.50 -19.69 -13.88
CA GLY A 1016 28.82 -19.51 -14.50
C GLY A 1016 29.18 -20.57 -15.54
N ASN A 1017 28.20 -21.22 -16.16
CA ASN A 1017 28.36 -22.10 -17.33
C ASN A 1017 27.44 -21.66 -18.46
N THR A 1018 27.60 -22.22 -19.66
CA THR A 1018 26.69 -21.92 -20.78
C THR A 1018 25.28 -22.41 -20.46
N CYS A 1019 24.25 -21.58 -20.60
CA CYS A 1019 22.90 -22.02 -20.26
C CYS A 1019 22.29 -22.90 -21.37
N ILE A 1020 22.44 -22.47 -22.63
CA ILE A 1020 21.89 -23.20 -23.78
C ILE A 1020 22.99 -23.37 -24.81
N ALA A 1021 23.33 -24.62 -25.14
CA ALA A 1021 24.27 -24.95 -26.21
C ALA A 1021 23.56 -25.79 -27.28
N LEU A 1022 23.41 -25.22 -28.48
CA LEU A 1022 22.81 -25.89 -29.63
C LEU A 1022 23.82 -25.99 -30.77
N LYS A 1023 24.01 -27.22 -31.26
CA LYS A 1023 24.94 -27.53 -32.35
C LYS A 1023 24.27 -28.29 -33.47
N ARG A 1024 24.41 -27.82 -34.71
CA ARG A 1024 23.86 -28.47 -35.92
C ARG A 1024 22.35 -28.74 -35.82
N THR A 1025 21.61 -27.84 -35.19
CA THR A 1025 20.18 -27.97 -34.92
C THR A 1025 19.34 -27.15 -35.90
N LYS A 1026 18.18 -27.68 -36.32
CA LYS A 1026 17.26 -27.01 -37.26
C LYS A 1026 15.91 -26.70 -36.62
N ASN A 1027 15.32 -25.57 -37.00
CA ASN A 1027 13.98 -25.14 -36.55
C ASN A 1027 13.88 -25.08 -35.02
N VAL A 1028 14.55 -24.07 -34.45
CA VAL A 1028 14.62 -23.84 -33.00
C VAL A 1028 13.78 -22.62 -32.63
N GLU A 1029 12.99 -22.74 -31.56
CA GLU A 1029 12.33 -21.60 -30.92
C GLU A 1029 12.71 -21.52 -29.43
N ILE A 1030 13.25 -20.37 -29.01
CA ILE A 1030 13.52 -20.05 -27.60
C ILE A 1030 12.69 -18.82 -27.27
N ARG A 1031 11.69 -18.96 -26.40
CA ARG A 1031 10.77 -17.84 -26.11
C ARG A 1031 10.41 -17.67 -24.64
N ASN A 1032 10.15 -16.42 -24.25
CA ASN A 1032 9.54 -16.06 -22.97
C ASN A 1032 10.31 -16.56 -21.74
N LEU A 1033 11.64 -16.62 -21.75
CA LEU A 1033 12.46 -17.19 -20.65
C LEU A 1033 13.39 -16.14 -20.03
N LYS A 1034 13.85 -16.43 -18.81
CA LYS A 1034 14.95 -15.71 -18.16
C LYS A 1034 16.21 -16.58 -18.22
N VAL A 1035 17.33 -16.02 -18.67
CA VAL A 1035 18.63 -16.70 -18.73
C VAL A 1035 19.61 -15.91 -17.88
N TYR A 1036 20.13 -16.52 -16.82
CA TYR A 1036 20.94 -15.85 -15.81
C TYR A 1036 22.31 -16.53 -15.63
N ARG A 1037 23.35 -15.72 -15.37
CA ARG A 1037 24.72 -16.16 -15.04
C ARG A 1037 25.29 -17.17 -16.03
N GLY A 1038 25.19 -16.87 -17.33
CA GLY A 1038 26.02 -17.53 -18.34
C GLY A 1038 27.50 -17.24 -18.12
N SER A 1039 28.42 -18.17 -18.40
CA SER A 1039 29.85 -17.85 -18.57
C SER A 1039 30.19 -17.53 -20.02
N ASP A 1040 30.87 -18.42 -20.74
CA ASP A 1040 31.38 -18.17 -22.09
C ASP A 1040 30.30 -17.67 -23.05
N SER A 1041 29.07 -18.16 -22.91
CA SER A 1041 27.90 -17.64 -23.62
C SER A 1041 26.63 -17.96 -22.83
N ALA A 1042 25.68 -17.04 -22.71
CA ALA A 1042 24.37 -17.41 -22.16
C ALA A 1042 23.64 -18.36 -23.12
N ILE A 1043 23.67 -18.06 -24.43
CA ILE A 1043 23.16 -18.92 -25.50
C ILE A 1043 24.23 -19.09 -26.57
N LEU A 1044 24.56 -20.33 -26.90
CA LEU A 1044 25.47 -20.71 -27.98
C LEU A 1044 24.66 -21.38 -29.12
N SER A 1045 24.81 -20.82 -30.32
CA SER A 1045 24.24 -21.37 -31.56
C SER A 1045 25.34 -21.62 -32.58
N GLU A 1046 25.67 -22.88 -32.81
CA GLU A 1046 26.76 -23.34 -33.68
C GLU A 1046 26.21 -24.22 -34.82
N HIS A 1047 26.40 -23.80 -36.07
CA HIS A 1047 25.88 -24.49 -37.26
C HIS A 1047 24.35 -24.71 -37.26
N CYS A 1048 23.58 -23.86 -36.61
CA CYS A 1048 22.12 -23.98 -36.55
C CYS A 1048 21.45 -23.29 -37.75
N ASP A 1049 20.26 -23.75 -38.14
CA ASP A 1049 19.48 -23.17 -39.24
C ASP A 1049 18.01 -22.97 -38.84
N GLY A 1050 17.49 -21.75 -39.00
CA GLY A 1050 16.11 -21.41 -38.63
C GLY A 1050 15.94 -21.32 -37.12
N THR A 1051 16.55 -20.33 -36.48
CA THR A 1051 16.46 -20.10 -35.02
C THR A 1051 15.71 -18.81 -34.71
N LEU A 1052 14.69 -18.90 -33.85
CA LEU A 1052 13.99 -17.75 -33.31
C LEU A 1052 14.26 -17.62 -31.81
N ILE A 1053 14.77 -16.47 -31.40
CA ILE A 1053 14.90 -16.06 -30.00
C ILE A 1053 13.99 -14.84 -29.80
N ASP A 1054 12.93 -15.01 -29.01
CA ASP A 1054 11.85 -14.01 -28.90
C ASP A 1054 11.46 -13.78 -27.44
N ASN A 1055 11.50 -12.54 -26.97
CA ASN A 1055 11.12 -12.18 -25.60
C ASN A 1055 11.92 -12.95 -24.51
N VAL A 1056 13.25 -12.96 -24.62
CA VAL A 1056 14.15 -13.57 -23.65
C VAL A 1056 14.92 -12.48 -22.89
N ASP A 1057 14.92 -12.55 -21.55
CA ASP A 1057 15.73 -11.68 -20.67
C ASP A 1057 17.03 -12.41 -20.31
N ILE A 1058 18.12 -12.01 -20.95
CA ILE A 1058 19.47 -12.56 -20.76
C ILE A 1058 20.25 -11.59 -19.88
N ARG A 1059 20.73 -12.08 -18.73
CA ARG A 1059 21.65 -11.32 -17.87
C ARG A 1059 22.85 -12.16 -17.48
N THR A 1060 24.02 -11.71 -17.89
CA THR A 1060 25.28 -12.42 -17.74
C THR A 1060 26.42 -11.41 -17.64
N ASP A 1061 27.55 -11.80 -17.06
CA ASP A 1061 28.73 -10.96 -16.96
C ASP A 1061 29.68 -11.11 -18.18
N ASN A 1062 29.32 -11.96 -19.15
CA ASN A 1062 30.09 -12.31 -20.34
C ASN A 1062 29.22 -12.18 -21.61
N ASP A 1063 29.45 -13.02 -22.63
CA ASP A 1063 28.76 -12.91 -23.92
C ASP A 1063 27.29 -13.39 -23.80
N GLY A 1064 26.36 -12.58 -24.31
CA GLY A 1064 24.94 -12.91 -24.29
C GLY A 1064 24.61 -14.04 -25.26
N LEU A 1065 24.69 -13.76 -26.56
CA LEU A 1065 24.45 -14.71 -27.64
C LEU A 1065 25.72 -14.90 -28.46
N THR A 1066 26.21 -16.13 -28.56
CA THR A 1066 27.34 -16.47 -29.44
C THR A 1066 26.87 -17.25 -30.66
N LEU A 1067 27.20 -16.72 -31.83
CA LEU A 1067 26.85 -17.27 -33.13
C LEU A 1067 28.11 -17.74 -33.88
N SER A 1068 28.05 -18.97 -34.42
CA SER A 1068 29.12 -19.54 -35.23
C SER A 1068 28.53 -20.38 -36.36
N GLU A 1069 28.77 -20.00 -37.62
CA GLU A 1069 28.29 -20.72 -38.82
C GLU A 1069 26.76 -21.00 -38.86
N SER A 1070 25.95 -20.23 -38.14
CA SER A 1070 24.48 -20.37 -38.11
C SER A 1070 23.79 -19.50 -39.17
N HIS A 1071 22.63 -19.94 -39.66
CA HIS A 1071 21.89 -19.29 -40.74
C HIS A 1071 20.42 -19.06 -40.36
N ASN A 1072 19.80 -18.01 -40.92
CA ASN A 1072 18.37 -17.71 -40.75
C ASN A 1072 17.98 -17.58 -39.27
N LEU A 1073 18.60 -16.63 -38.57
CA LEU A 1073 18.39 -16.40 -37.14
C LEU A 1073 17.69 -15.07 -36.90
N THR A 1074 16.66 -15.08 -36.07
CA THR A 1074 15.94 -13.87 -35.64
C THR A 1074 16.02 -13.73 -34.13
N VAL A 1075 16.53 -12.59 -33.65
CA VAL A 1075 16.46 -12.15 -32.26
C VAL A 1075 15.51 -10.96 -32.19
N THR A 1076 14.44 -11.07 -31.40
CA THR A 1076 13.42 -10.03 -31.33
C THR A 1076 12.87 -9.85 -29.92
N ASN A 1077 12.54 -8.63 -29.52
CA ASN A 1077 11.94 -8.33 -28.20
C ASN A 1077 12.78 -8.79 -26.99
N CYS A 1078 14.07 -9.04 -27.19
CA CYS A 1078 14.95 -9.56 -26.14
C CYS A 1078 15.63 -8.43 -25.38
N ARG A 1079 15.87 -8.66 -24.10
CA ARG A 1079 16.80 -7.88 -23.29
C ARG A 1079 18.08 -8.68 -23.14
N ILE A 1080 19.20 -8.14 -23.59
CA ILE A 1080 20.51 -8.77 -23.42
C ILE A 1080 21.40 -7.78 -22.67
N ASP A 1081 21.47 -7.99 -21.37
CA ASP A 1081 22.24 -7.20 -20.42
C ASP A 1081 23.51 -7.97 -20.04
N THR A 1082 24.59 -7.68 -20.74
CA THR A 1082 25.96 -8.18 -20.51
C THR A 1082 26.79 -7.24 -19.65
N GLY A 1083 26.19 -6.13 -19.19
CA GLY A 1083 26.90 -5.08 -18.46
C GLY A 1083 27.19 -5.49 -17.01
N HIS A 1084 28.47 -5.59 -16.67
CA HIS A 1084 28.90 -5.65 -15.29
C HIS A 1084 28.71 -4.28 -14.65
N ARG A 1085 27.91 -4.21 -13.58
CA ARG A 1085 27.64 -2.98 -12.85
C ARG A 1085 28.21 -3.04 -11.45
N GLU A 1086 28.95 -2.02 -11.07
CA GLU A 1086 29.42 -1.81 -9.70
C GLU A 1086 28.78 -0.52 -9.19
N TYR A 1087 28.01 -0.59 -8.10
CA TYR A 1087 27.34 0.57 -7.50
C TYR A 1087 26.46 1.35 -8.50
N GLY A 1088 25.71 0.64 -9.35
CA GLY A 1088 24.85 1.21 -10.39
C GLY A 1088 25.60 1.74 -11.63
N ARG A 1089 26.95 1.76 -11.63
CA ARG A 1089 27.77 2.22 -12.75
C ARG A 1089 28.25 1.04 -13.61
N PRO A 1090 28.17 1.12 -14.96
CA PRO A 1090 28.78 0.11 -15.83
C PRO A 1090 30.30 0.15 -15.68
N ILE A 1091 30.93 -0.99 -15.39
CA ILE A 1091 32.39 -1.11 -15.27
C ILE A 1091 33.01 -2.04 -16.33
N GLY A 1092 32.21 -2.64 -17.20
CA GLY A 1092 32.65 -3.55 -18.27
C GLY A 1092 31.54 -4.51 -18.67
N GLY A 1093 31.84 -5.51 -19.50
CA GLY A 1093 30.89 -6.53 -19.91
C GLY A 1093 31.36 -7.31 -21.13
N GLY A 1094 30.72 -8.45 -21.40
CA GLY A 1094 30.88 -9.18 -22.67
C GLY A 1094 30.03 -8.60 -23.80
N GLU A 1095 30.12 -9.20 -24.99
CA GLU A 1095 29.34 -8.75 -26.15
C GLU A 1095 27.90 -9.26 -26.04
N ALA A 1096 26.90 -8.38 -26.24
CA ALA A 1096 25.51 -8.82 -26.25
C ALA A 1096 25.26 -9.89 -27.33
N ILE A 1097 25.85 -9.69 -28.52
CA ILE A 1097 25.84 -10.67 -29.60
C ILE A 1097 27.25 -10.78 -30.17
N LYS A 1098 27.87 -11.93 -29.95
CA LYS A 1098 29.19 -12.28 -30.45
C LYS A 1098 29.11 -13.14 -31.69
N VAL A 1099 29.81 -12.74 -32.73
CA VAL A 1099 30.00 -13.56 -33.94
C VAL A 1099 31.43 -14.08 -33.97
N LYS A 1100 31.60 -15.40 -33.85
CA LYS A 1100 32.93 -16.02 -33.89
C LYS A 1100 33.50 -16.00 -35.31
N ASN A 1101 34.79 -15.69 -35.41
CA ASN A 1101 35.49 -15.50 -36.67
C ASN A 1101 36.02 -16.85 -37.18
N GLU A 1102 35.13 -17.61 -37.82
CA GLU A 1102 35.35 -18.95 -38.36
C GLU A 1102 35.25 -18.91 -39.91
N PRO A 1103 35.62 -19.97 -40.67
CA PRO A 1103 35.78 -19.88 -42.12
C PRO A 1103 34.51 -19.54 -42.92
N ARG A 1104 33.32 -19.58 -42.29
CA ARG A 1104 32.07 -19.03 -42.82
C ARG A 1104 31.39 -18.18 -41.74
N LEU A 1105 30.97 -16.97 -42.11
CA LEU A 1105 30.24 -16.10 -41.21
C LEU A 1105 28.75 -16.52 -41.14
N PRO A 1106 28.06 -16.28 -40.01
CA PRO A 1106 26.61 -16.40 -39.95
C PRO A 1106 25.91 -15.54 -41.01
N GLU A 1107 24.84 -16.06 -41.64
CA GLU A 1107 24.08 -15.39 -42.70
C GLU A 1107 22.60 -15.22 -42.33
N ASN A 1108 21.96 -14.16 -42.85
CA ASN A 1108 20.54 -13.84 -42.60
C ASN A 1108 20.20 -13.72 -41.10
N ILE A 1109 20.99 -12.94 -40.36
CA ILE A 1109 20.75 -12.62 -38.95
C ILE A 1109 19.93 -11.34 -38.85
N THR A 1110 18.77 -11.40 -38.19
CA THR A 1110 17.90 -10.25 -37.93
C THR A 1110 17.85 -9.98 -36.43
N VAL A 1111 18.12 -8.75 -36.02
CA VAL A 1111 17.97 -8.28 -34.64
C VAL A 1111 17.07 -7.06 -34.65
N GLN A 1112 15.94 -7.11 -33.94
CA GLN A 1112 14.94 -6.04 -33.93
C GLN A 1112 14.29 -5.90 -32.56
N ASP A 1113 13.91 -4.68 -32.18
CA ASP A 1113 13.17 -4.41 -30.94
C ASP A 1113 13.83 -4.97 -29.66
N CYS A 1114 15.16 -5.05 -29.67
CA CYS A 1114 15.97 -5.56 -28.56
C CYS A 1114 16.64 -4.43 -27.78
N PHE A 1115 16.78 -4.62 -26.48
CA PHE A 1115 17.72 -3.86 -25.66
C PHE A 1115 19.03 -4.63 -25.55
N LEU A 1116 20.14 -4.03 -26.02
CA LEU A 1116 21.47 -4.62 -25.99
C LEU A 1116 22.41 -3.68 -25.23
N THR A 1117 23.02 -4.15 -24.14
CA THR A 1117 24.15 -3.44 -23.53
C THR A 1117 25.44 -3.81 -24.27
N HIS A 1118 26.35 -2.86 -24.49
CA HIS A 1118 27.59 -3.11 -25.23
C HIS A 1118 27.34 -3.84 -26.58
N PRO A 1119 26.58 -3.20 -27.49
CA PRO A 1119 26.12 -3.81 -28.73
C PRO A 1119 27.24 -4.17 -29.71
#